data_AF-A0AA36HWB1-F1
#
_entry.id   AF-A0AA36HWB1-F1
#
_cell.length_a   1.000
_cell.length_b   1.000
_cell.length_c   1.000
_cell.angle_alpha   90.00
_cell.angle_beta   90.00
_cell.angle_gamma   90.00
#
_symmetry.space_group_name_H-M   'P 1'
#
loop_
_entity.id
_entity.type
_entity.pdbx_description
1 polymer ?
#
loop_
_entity_poly.entity_id
_entity_poly.type
_entity_poly.pdbx_seq_one_letter_code
_entity_poly.pdbx_strand_id
1 'polypeptide(L)'
;MRRACARGPLLWLAIALLLLAGLSWESEWILRRPSLGFLSSQVVLSPVEPDGKTGPVSPPQFEEAGLGRLAETPAVTVASTTSANVVGTSTATVRPQGPQGPQGPPRPGLSLFCFAWTPRRKYDEQLLLEVRLQFAKCDGHIFYTDTGSPGGEEPDFVRVELPAQQVSRDKGGWLYHRNMVGLMPALSHLLRSGLVDKYDWFINAELDHFLSPARAKVNIAAYAEHVEKADSPIMLMWGNAFVFNQKLLSAMSQLWDSLGVIASANGTKEEAIAVGCPLFMKGKSEWPNSCSQDIIYPALAWDVLPKKSKQKVVTLGDPGCGHPAKFRNKELPLGCWEMQQNPVGGESLQGELNAIKVLADMAALDKEAAKSYCAGHANQAVVKNCNKFYDGRQVAVIHHVNNIAVHKLARELLDSPAPALDESETTLSTTLSTSTSSPSSPTSLTSTSTPASTLLDSTPPPAGGQASGVSSQMSLLCFAWSPRRKNDEGMLNEVRKQYKKCDGHLFFTDKESPVNQDEDFVRVEVPQQRLPRTHGQWLYHRNMVGLMPAWEHLLKSGVAEKYDWLLNSELDHFLSPSRAKETIAAYLRNMEAGSKEDKAAADGPILLMWGNAFVFNRKLVQAMKENWHRLGKVAGADNETSKEGRAVGCPLFMKGRSEWPDSCSQDIIYPALAMNILPPLQVKVAFPGASGCGQPAKNHKNKEYPLGCWEMQQNPINGESEHGETAAIKELAQMTRFKEKADALTYCKAHRLEAVQKNCMKFWDGRNVPLIHHLHTVSEHVLARTLLDNDPDPQ
;
A
#
# COMPACT_ATOMS: atom_id res chain seq x y z
N MET A 1 54.11 -63.95 9.38
CA MET A 1 53.09 -64.00 10.45
C MET A 1 52.21 -62.77 10.30
N ARG A 2 50.88 -62.73 10.38
CA ARG A 2 49.74 -63.67 10.30
C ARG A 2 48.50 -62.77 10.58
N ARG A 3 47.50 -62.71 9.67
CA ARG A 3 46.02 -62.52 9.91
C ARG A 3 45.54 -61.18 10.56
N ALA A 4 44.34 -60.62 10.37
CA ALA A 4 43.08 -60.90 9.65
C ALA A 4 42.19 -59.62 9.69
N CYS A 5 41.56 -59.19 8.58
CA CYS A 5 40.12 -59.31 8.20
C CYS A 5 39.04 -58.59 9.06
N ALA A 6 38.44 -57.54 8.46
CA ALA A 6 37.01 -57.33 8.10
C ALA A 6 35.85 -57.53 9.10
N ARG A 7 35.01 -56.48 9.23
CA ARG A 7 33.52 -56.41 9.42
C ARG A 7 33.16 -54.96 9.84
N GLY A 8 32.17 -54.22 9.35
CA GLY A 8 31.08 -54.42 8.38
C GLY A 8 30.02 -53.30 8.61
N PRO A 9 29.40 -52.72 7.57
CA PRO A 9 28.36 -51.68 7.68
C PRO A 9 26.98 -52.34 7.78
N LEU A 10 26.49 -52.58 8.99
CA LEU A 10 25.18 -53.21 9.23
C LEU A 10 24.31 -52.47 10.27
N LEU A 11 24.85 -51.42 10.91
CA LEU A 11 24.12 -50.68 11.94
C LEU A 11 23.21 -49.57 11.36
N TRP A 12 23.50 -49.10 10.14
CA TRP A 12 22.74 -48.01 9.52
C TRP A 12 21.49 -48.48 8.76
N LEU A 13 21.38 -49.76 8.40
CA LEU A 13 20.19 -50.29 7.72
C LEU A 13 19.05 -50.64 8.70
N ALA A 14 19.37 -50.97 9.96
CA ALA A 14 18.38 -51.33 10.97
C ALA A 14 17.58 -50.13 11.50
N ILE A 15 18.16 -48.93 11.46
CA ILE A 15 17.48 -47.69 11.91
C ILE A 15 16.51 -47.17 10.84
N ALA A 16 16.81 -47.41 9.56
CA ALA A 16 15.93 -47.00 8.45
C ALA A 16 14.67 -47.86 8.32
N LEU A 17 14.71 -49.12 8.74
CA LEU A 17 13.56 -50.05 8.66
C LEU A 17 12.56 -49.92 9.83
N LEU A 18 12.98 -49.34 10.96
CA LEU A 18 12.11 -49.12 12.13
C LEU A 18 11.24 -47.85 12.03
N LEU A 19 11.49 -46.98 11.06
CA LEU A 19 10.70 -45.75 10.84
C LEU A 19 9.62 -45.88 9.77
N LEU A 20 9.47 -47.06 9.12
CA LEU A 20 8.53 -47.28 8.02
C LEU A 20 7.36 -48.22 8.34
N ALA A 21 7.23 -48.72 9.58
CA ALA A 21 6.12 -49.58 9.98
C ALA A 21 5.43 -49.07 11.25
N GLY A 22 4.27 -48.43 11.09
CA GLY A 22 3.45 -47.94 12.20
C GLY A 22 2.13 -47.35 11.74
N LEU A 23 1.29 -48.16 11.11
CA LEU A 23 -0.12 -47.87 10.83
C LEU A 23 -1.02 -48.32 11.99
N SER A 24 -2.09 -47.54 12.17
CA SER A 24 -3.46 -47.92 12.58
C SER A 24 -3.73 -48.54 13.95
N TRP A 25 -4.68 -47.93 14.68
CA TRP A 25 -5.65 -48.67 15.49
C TRP A 25 -7.04 -48.02 15.40
N GLU A 26 -8.02 -48.87 15.12
CA GLU A 26 -9.47 -48.68 14.94
C GLU A 26 -10.23 -48.30 16.23
N SER A 27 -11.46 -47.77 16.10
CA SER A 27 -12.67 -48.48 16.57
C SER A 27 -13.99 -47.84 16.09
N GLU A 28 -14.81 -48.66 15.42
CA GLU A 28 -16.25 -48.49 15.16
C GLU A 28 -17.08 -48.67 16.43
N TRP A 29 -18.28 -48.07 16.52
CA TRP A 29 -19.48 -48.67 17.15
C TRP A 29 -20.77 -48.15 16.48
N ILE A 30 -21.78 -49.02 16.49
CA ILE A 30 -22.95 -49.12 15.59
C ILE A 30 -24.29 -49.00 16.38
N LEU A 31 -25.40 -48.70 15.65
CA LEU A 31 -26.84 -49.06 15.87
C LEU A 31 -27.81 -48.16 16.70
N ARG A 32 -28.79 -47.52 16.03
CA ARG A 32 -30.27 -47.86 15.97
C ARG A 32 -31.21 -46.63 15.81
N ARG A 33 -32.14 -46.73 14.84
CA ARG A 33 -33.40 -45.95 14.68
C ARG A 33 -34.50 -46.46 15.65
N PRO A 34 -35.61 -45.73 15.94
CA PRO A 34 -36.82 -45.67 15.06
C PRO A 34 -37.60 -44.30 15.13
N SER A 35 -38.04 -43.68 14.01
CA SER A 35 -39.37 -43.68 13.34
C SER A 35 -40.53 -42.81 13.94
N LEU A 36 -41.32 -42.20 13.03
CA LEU A 36 -42.68 -41.58 13.13
C LEU A 36 -42.72 -40.08 13.53
N GLY A 37 -43.48 -39.15 12.92
CA GLY A 37 -44.46 -39.12 11.81
C GLY A 37 -45.28 -37.80 11.85
N PHE A 38 -45.86 -37.37 10.70
CA PHE A 38 -46.98 -36.39 10.49
C PHE A 38 -46.73 -34.91 10.94
N LEU A 39 -47.26 -33.80 10.37
CA LEU A 39 -48.18 -33.47 9.26
C LEU A 39 -48.04 -31.96 8.90
N SER A 40 -48.22 -31.64 7.62
CA SER A 40 -48.89 -30.47 7.01
C SER A 40 -49.16 -29.20 7.86
N SER A 41 -48.81 -28.01 7.34
CA SER A 41 -49.79 -27.11 6.67
C SER A 41 -49.16 -25.83 6.11
N GLN A 42 -49.61 -25.49 4.90
CA GLN A 42 -49.34 -24.26 4.15
C GLN A 42 -50.12 -23.06 4.72
N VAL A 43 -49.58 -21.85 4.61
CA VAL A 43 -50.38 -20.64 4.34
C VAL A 43 -49.60 -19.72 3.40
N VAL A 44 -50.25 -19.45 2.26
CA VAL A 44 -49.91 -18.50 1.20
C VAL A 44 -50.51 -17.14 1.56
N LEU A 45 -49.77 -16.03 1.40
CA LEU A 45 -50.35 -14.73 1.06
C LEU A 45 -49.39 -13.93 0.15
N SER A 46 -49.96 -13.50 -0.98
CA SER A 46 -49.38 -12.73 -2.08
C SER A 46 -49.33 -11.21 -1.78
N PRO A 47 -48.64 -10.41 -2.62
CA PRO A 47 -48.17 -9.06 -2.29
C PRO A 47 -49.09 -7.93 -2.82
N VAL A 48 -48.83 -6.72 -2.34
CA VAL A 48 -49.45 -5.46 -2.80
C VAL A 48 -48.33 -4.53 -3.29
N GLU A 49 -48.35 -4.19 -4.58
CA GLU A 49 -47.64 -3.04 -5.18
C GLU A 49 -48.36 -1.72 -4.84
N PRO A 50 -47.70 -0.56 -5.04
CA PRO A 50 -48.12 0.18 -6.24
C PRO A 50 -47.03 1.00 -6.97
N ASP A 51 -47.36 1.22 -8.23
CA ASP A 51 -46.84 2.11 -9.27
C ASP A 51 -46.56 3.58 -8.89
N GLY A 52 -45.66 4.21 -9.67
CA GLY A 52 -45.57 5.66 -9.78
C GLY A 52 -44.66 6.13 -10.93
N LYS A 53 -45.25 6.44 -12.09
CA LYS A 53 -44.61 7.03 -13.29
C LYS A 53 -44.59 8.56 -13.23
N THR A 54 -43.49 9.19 -13.69
CA THR A 54 -43.50 10.56 -14.27
C THR A 54 -42.45 10.71 -15.36
N GLY A 55 -42.82 11.34 -16.49
CA GLY A 55 -42.03 11.48 -17.72
C GLY A 55 -41.08 12.69 -17.80
N PRO A 56 -40.42 12.91 -18.97
CA PRO A 56 -39.29 13.84 -19.08
C PRO A 56 -39.64 15.18 -19.75
N VAL A 57 -38.84 16.20 -19.41
CA VAL A 57 -38.84 17.56 -19.99
C VAL A 57 -37.50 17.80 -20.70
N SER A 58 -37.54 18.29 -21.94
CA SER A 58 -36.37 18.65 -22.77
C SER A 58 -35.92 20.10 -22.55
N PRO A 59 -34.63 20.43 -22.73
CA PRO A 59 -34.18 21.81 -22.93
C PRO A 59 -33.54 22.06 -24.32
N PRO A 60 -33.29 23.34 -24.69
CA PRO A 60 -33.27 23.80 -26.08
C PRO A 60 -31.88 23.83 -26.73
N GLN A 61 -31.92 23.93 -28.07
CA GLN A 61 -30.79 24.08 -29.00
C GLN A 61 -30.18 25.50 -28.94
N PHE A 62 -28.86 25.60 -29.12
CA PHE A 62 -28.16 26.82 -29.52
C PHE A 62 -27.10 26.50 -30.58
N GLU A 63 -27.05 27.35 -31.60
CA GLU A 63 -26.27 27.24 -32.84
C GLU A 63 -24.78 27.62 -32.69
N GLU A 64 -24.03 27.19 -33.72
CA GLU A 64 -22.59 27.29 -33.96
C GLU A 64 -22.06 28.71 -34.22
N ALA A 65 -20.75 28.90 -33.99
CA ALA A 65 -19.91 29.73 -34.86
C ALA A 65 -18.42 29.32 -34.79
N GLY A 66 -17.86 28.89 -35.93
CA GLY A 66 -16.69 29.56 -36.54
C GLY A 66 -15.26 29.16 -36.18
N LEU A 67 -14.70 28.24 -36.98
CA LEU A 67 -13.44 28.32 -37.76
C LEU A 67 -12.11 28.81 -37.14
N GLY A 68 -11.06 28.00 -37.35
CA GLY A 68 -9.66 28.47 -37.38
C GLY A 68 -8.60 27.35 -37.50
N ARG A 69 -8.35 26.84 -38.72
CA ARG A 69 -7.16 26.04 -39.09
C ARG A 69 -5.90 26.91 -39.08
N LEU A 70 -4.73 26.36 -38.74
CA LEU A 70 -3.46 26.66 -39.41
C LEU A 70 -2.38 25.57 -39.18
N ALA A 71 -2.05 24.91 -40.29
CA ALA A 71 -0.74 24.53 -40.86
C ALA A 71 0.39 23.84 -40.05
N GLU A 72 0.85 22.76 -40.68
CA GLU A 72 2.07 21.96 -40.51
C GLU A 72 3.35 22.71 -40.98
N THR A 73 4.52 22.39 -40.41
CA THR A 73 5.72 21.73 -41.02
C THR A 73 7.01 22.06 -40.21
N PRO A 74 8.20 21.49 -40.49
CA PRO A 74 8.59 20.08 -40.38
C PRO A 74 9.89 19.87 -39.57
N ALA A 75 10.26 18.59 -39.40
CA ALA A 75 11.43 18.08 -38.67
C ALA A 75 12.80 18.43 -39.29
N VAL A 76 13.81 18.62 -38.43
CA VAL A 76 15.23 18.68 -38.79
C VAL A 76 15.97 17.52 -38.13
N THR A 77 16.62 16.71 -38.97
CA THR A 77 17.47 15.58 -38.62
C THR A 77 18.86 16.06 -38.20
N VAL A 78 19.34 15.64 -37.03
CA VAL A 78 20.72 15.88 -36.55
C VAL A 78 21.57 14.62 -36.80
N ALA A 79 22.71 14.81 -37.49
CA ALA A 79 23.72 13.77 -37.69
C ALA A 79 24.61 13.63 -36.45
N SER A 80 24.87 12.38 -36.07
CA SER A 80 25.71 11.97 -34.93
C SER A 80 27.15 11.70 -35.39
N THR A 81 28.12 12.38 -34.81
CA THR A 81 29.55 12.01 -34.85
C THR A 81 29.99 11.51 -33.48
N THR A 82 30.47 10.26 -33.47
CA THR A 82 31.09 9.57 -32.34
C THR A 82 32.44 10.17 -31.97
N SER A 83 32.69 10.42 -30.69
CA SER A 83 34.03 10.46 -30.10
C SER A 83 33.95 9.99 -28.65
N ALA A 84 34.66 8.92 -28.34
CA ALA A 84 34.88 8.43 -26.98
C ALA A 84 35.72 9.46 -26.20
N ASN A 85 35.34 9.76 -24.96
CA ASN A 85 36.23 10.43 -24.03
C ASN A 85 36.13 9.82 -22.62
N VAL A 86 37.31 9.40 -22.16
CA VAL A 86 37.66 9.08 -20.79
C VAL A 86 37.50 10.34 -19.96
N VAL A 87 36.70 10.26 -18.89
CA VAL A 87 36.46 11.36 -17.95
C VAL A 87 37.76 11.65 -17.18
N GLY A 88 38.43 12.73 -17.55
CA GLY A 88 39.44 13.39 -16.73
C GLY A 88 38.76 14.17 -15.61
N THR A 89 39.10 13.86 -14.37
CA THR A 89 38.69 14.63 -13.19
C THR A 89 39.35 16.00 -13.21
N SER A 90 38.65 17.02 -13.69
CA SER A 90 38.98 18.42 -13.44
C SER A 90 38.53 18.78 -12.01
N THR A 91 39.49 18.87 -11.09
CA THR A 91 39.28 19.46 -9.77
C THR A 91 39.19 20.99 -9.89
N ALA A 92 38.10 21.49 -10.46
CA ALA A 92 37.69 22.86 -10.24
C ALA A 92 37.34 22.99 -8.75
N THR A 93 38.22 23.62 -7.98
CA THR A 93 37.99 23.93 -6.57
C THR A 93 36.98 25.06 -6.49
N VAL A 94 35.71 24.76 -6.79
CA VAL A 94 34.60 25.65 -6.46
C VAL A 94 34.47 25.58 -4.95
N ARG A 95 35.04 26.56 -4.25
CA ARG A 95 34.71 26.79 -2.84
C ARG A 95 33.22 27.12 -2.81
N PRO A 96 32.36 26.31 -2.15
CA PRO A 96 30.99 26.72 -1.96
C PRO A 96 31.02 27.92 -1.02
N GLN A 97 30.83 29.12 -1.55
CA GLN A 97 30.32 30.24 -0.77
C GLN A 97 28.83 29.98 -0.56
N GLY A 98 28.51 28.95 0.23
CA GLY A 98 27.21 28.89 0.86
C GLY A 98 27.01 30.15 1.70
N PRO A 99 25.77 30.60 1.94
CA PRO A 99 25.51 31.78 2.75
C PRO A 99 26.28 31.66 4.06
N GLN A 100 27.22 32.58 4.31
CA GLN A 100 27.86 32.72 5.61
C GLN A 100 26.79 33.24 6.57
N GLY A 101 25.99 32.32 7.12
CA GLY A 101 25.22 32.60 8.32
C GLY A 101 26.19 33.11 9.39
N PRO A 102 25.74 34.01 10.29
CA PRO A 102 26.61 34.58 11.30
C PRO A 102 27.29 33.47 12.09
N GLN A 103 28.63 33.41 12.00
CA GLN A 103 29.48 32.50 12.77
C GLN A 103 29.46 32.91 14.25
N GLY A 104 28.33 32.67 14.91
CA GLY A 104 28.26 32.68 16.37
C GLY A 104 28.90 31.42 16.94
N PRO A 105 29.38 31.45 18.20
CA PRO A 105 29.78 30.22 18.88
C PRO A 105 28.64 29.21 18.85
N PRO A 106 28.94 27.89 18.73
CA PRO A 106 27.92 26.86 18.70
C PRO A 106 27.03 27.00 19.94
N ARG A 107 25.74 27.29 19.70
CA ARG A 107 24.76 27.28 20.78
C ARG A 107 24.67 25.83 21.29
N PRO A 108 24.61 25.58 22.60
CA PRO A 108 24.35 24.25 23.12
C PRO A 108 22.98 23.79 22.61
N GLY A 109 22.96 22.91 21.62
CA GLY A 109 21.75 22.43 20.95
C GLY A 109 22.06 21.60 19.71
N LEU A 110 21.10 20.77 19.29
CA LEU A 110 21.20 19.91 18.12
C LEU A 110 21.27 20.73 16.83
N SER A 111 22.31 20.51 16.03
CA SER A 111 22.46 21.14 14.71
C SER A 111 21.81 20.30 13.59
N LEU A 112 21.04 20.96 12.74
CA LEU A 112 20.23 20.37 11.66
C LEU A 112 20.59 21.01 10.31
N PHE A 113 20.99 20.16 9.37
CA PHE A 113 21.24 20.52 7.98
C PHE A 113 20.10 20.05 7.07
N CYS A 114 19.54 20.93 6.25
CA CYS A 114 18.41 20.62 5.38
C CYS A 114 18.83 20.58 3.92
N PHE A 115 18.46 19.54 3.17
CA PHE A 115 18.75 19.49 1.75
C PHE A 115 17.62 18.89 0.93
N ALA A 116 17.45 19.43 -0.27
CA ALA A 116 16.45 18.98 -1.23
C ALA A 116 17.11 18.83 -2.59
N TRP A 117 16.59 17.92 -3.41
CA TRP A 117 16.89 17.87 -4.84
C TRP A 117 15.66 18.33 -5.60
N THR A 118 15.88 19.14 -6.63
CA THR A 118 14.82 19.59 -7.52
C THR A 118 15.31 19.61 -8.97
N PRO A 119 14.49 19.15 -9.92
CA PRO A 119 14.72 19.38 -11.33
C PRO A 119 14.32 20.80 -11.77
N ARG A 120 13.93 21.73 -10.89
CA ARG A 120 13.51 23.11 -11.24
C ARG A 120 12.49 23.17 -12.38
N ARG A 121 11.42 22.39 -12.26
CA ARG A 121 10.27 22.51 -13.17
C ARG A 121 9.53 23.80 -12.89
N LYS A 122 8.72 24.28 -13.85
CA LYS A 122 7.88 25.47 -13.67
C LYS A 122 6.99 25.41 -12.41
N TYR A 123 6.59 24.20 -12.03
CA TYR A 123 5.85 23.97 -10.80
C TYR A 123 6.73 24.10 -9.55
N ASP A 124 7.90 23.45 -9.54
CA ASP A 124 8.91 23.53 -8.49
C ASP A 124 9.31 24.97 -8.16
N GLU A 125 9.46 25.84 -9.17
CA GLU A 125 9.79 27.26 -8.99
C GLU A 125 8.77 28.00 -8.12
N GLN A 126 7.50 27.58 -8.15
CA GLN A 126 6.46 28.20 -7.31
C GLN A 126 6.63 27.80 -5.84
N LEU A 127 6.98 26.54 -5.58
CA LEU A 127 7.19 26.06 -4.21
C LEU A 127 8.53 26.52 -3.63
N LEU A 128 9.57 26.61 -4.48
CA LEU A 128 10.94 26.95 -4.08
C LEU A 128 11.03 28.23 -3.26
N LEU A 129 10.21 29.25 -3.54
CA LEU A 129 10.19 30.48 -2.75
C LEU A 129 9.89 30.20 -1.26
N GLU A 130 8.81 29.46 -0.98
CA GLU A 130 8.40 29.17 0.39
C GLU A 130 9.30 28.10 1.04
N VAL A 131 9.81 27.14 0.27
CA VAL A 131 10.74 26.11 0.78
C VAL A 131 12.09 26.73 1.16
N ARG A 132 12.61 27.69 0.39
CA ARG A 132 13.83 28.45 0.76
C ARG A 132 13.66 29.18 2.08
N LEU A 133 12.51 29.82 2.30
CA LEU A 133 12.21 30.49 3.57
C LEU A 133 12.17 29.51 4.76
N GLN A 134 11.66 28.29 4.56
CA GLN A 134 11.65 27.24 5.58
C GLN A 134 13.08 26.74 5.84
N PHE A 135 13.83 26.38 4.80
CA PHE A 135 15.17 25.80 4.91
C PHE A 135 16.20 26.80 5.46
N ALA A 136 15.98 28.10 5.24
CA ALA A 136 16.78 29.17 5.84
C ALA A 136 16.74 29.19 7.38
N LYS A 137 15.77 28.51 8.01
CA LYS A 137 15.71 28.33 9.47
C LYS A 137 16.50 27.11 9.98
N CYS A 138 17.03 26.27 9.09
CA CYS A 138 17.99 25.23 9.46
C CYS A 138 19.37 25.84 9.74
N ASP A 139 20.26 25.12 10.45
CA ASP A 139 21.62 25.63 10.75
C ASP A 139 22.52 25.64 9.51
N GLY A 140 22.13 24.89 8.48
CA GLY A 140 22.65 24.97 7.12
C GLY A 140 21.66 24.35 6.14
N HIS A 141 21.71 24.78 4.89
CA HIS A 141 20.90 24.15 3.84
C HIS A 141 21.54 24.27 2.46
N ILE A 142 21.19 23.33 1.57
CA ILE A 142 21.56 23.34 0.14
C ILE A 142 20.39 22.80 -0.69
N PHE A 143 20.15 23.44 -1.84
CA PHE A 143 19.31 22.91 -2.90
C PHE A 143 20.18 22.31 -4.01
N TYR A 144 19.91 21.07 -4.37
CA TYR A 144 20.58 20.40 -5.48
C TYR A 144 19.72 20.49 -6.73
N THR A 145 20.34 20.76 -7.86
CA THR A 145 19.69 20.78 -9.17
C THR A 145 20.60 20.18 -10.23
N ASP A 146 20.06 19.74 -11.36
CA ASP A 146 20.90 19.29 -12.47
C ASP A 146 21.56 20.45 -13.22
N THR A 147 22.70 20.18 -13.87
CA THR A 147 23.41 21.16 -14.71
C THR A 147 22.57 21.73 -15.85
N GLY A 148 21.57 20.99 -16.33
CA GLY A 148 20.63 21.40 -17.37
C GLY A 148 19.46 22.26 -16.89
N SER A 149 19.33 22.50 -15.57
CA SER A 149 18.23 23.31 -15.04
C SER A 149 18.37 24.80 -15.34
N PRO A 150 17.26 25.51 -15.61
CA PRO A 150 17.27 26.95 -15.80
C PRO A 150 17.68 27.68 -14.50
N GLY A 151 18.12 28.93 -14.62
CA GLY A 151 18.55 29.79 -13.50
C GLY A 151 20.04 30.11 -13.53
N GLY A 152 20.42 31.24 -12.93
CA GLY A 152 21.83 31.64 -12.80
C GLY A 152 22.58 30.84 -11.74
N GLU A 153 23.78 31.27 -11.39
CA GLU A 153 24.46 30.83 -10.17
C GLU A 153 23.76 31.46 -8.97
N GLU A 154 22.91 30.67 -8.31
CA GLU A 154 22.28 31.04 -7.04
C GLU A 154 23.12 30.46 -5.89
N PRO A 155 23.39 31.23 -4.82
CA PRO A 155 24.37 30.85 -3.79
C PRO A 155 23.97 29.63 -2.93
N ASP A 156 22.67 29.31 -2.89
CA ASP A 156 22.10 28.16 -2.18
C ASP A 156 21.85 26.96 -3.09
N PHE A 157 22.22 27.04 -4.38
CA PHE A 157 22.11 25.95 -5.33
C PHE A 157 23.47 25.30 -5.65
N VAL A 158 23.49 23.97 -5.62
CA VAL A 158 24.59 23.16 -6.14
C VAL A 158 24.11 22.41 -7.37
N ARG A 159 24.79 22.62 -8.51
CA ARG A 159 24.54 21.90 -9.75
C ARG A 159 25.26 20.56 -9.75
N VAL A 160 24.54 19.48 -10.00
CA VAL A 160 25.08 18.12 -10.12
C VAL A 160 24.86 17.58 -11.52
N GLU A 161 25.81 16.81 -12.03
CA GLU A 161 25.67 16.16 -13.32
C GLU A 161 24.78 14.92 -13.17
N LEU A 162 23.74 14.84 -13.99
CA LEU A 162 22.89 13.65 -14.07
C LEU A 162 23.39 12.72 -15.17
N PRO A 163 23.30 11.40 -14.99
CA PRO A 163 23.57 10.47 -16.08
C PRO A 163 22.55 10.68 -17.21
N ALA A 164 22.99 10.51 -18.46
CA ALA A 164 22.17 10.73 -19.64
C ALA A 164 20.86 9.90 -19.59
N GLN A 165 19.72 10.58 -19.67
CA GLN A 165 18.40 9.95 -19.57
C GLN A 165 17.84 9.62 -20.96
N GLN A 166 17.07 8.53 -21.05
CA GLN A 166 16.38 8.15 -22.29
C GLN A 166 15.23 9.09 -22.66
N VAL A 167 14.55 9.62 -21.64
CA VAL A 167 13.47 10.60 -21.79
C VAL A 167 14.09 12.00 -21.72
N SER A 168 13.76 12.86 -22.67
CA SER A 168 14.23 14.24 -22.66
C SER A 168 13.53 15.04 -21.56
N ARG A 169 14.23 16.05 -21.04
CA ARG A 169 13.80 16.87 -19.88
C ARG A 169 12.47 17.58 -20.07
N ASP A 170 12.14 17.95 -21.30
CA ASP A 170 10.93 18.64 -21.72
C ASP A 170 9.70 17.73 -21.87
N LYS A 171 9.88 16.40 -21.80
CA LYS A 171 8.79 15.44 -21.94
C LYS A 171 8.20 15.03 -20.59
N GLY A 172 6.88 14.84 -20.59
CA GLY A 172 6.17 14.24 -19.45
C GLY A 172 6.76 12.87 -19.10
N GLY A 173 6.91 12.60 -17.80
CA GLY A 173 7.50 11.36 -17.30
C GLY A 173 9.03 11.40 -17.12
N TRP A 174 9.72 12.49 -17.48
CA TRP A 174 11.14 12.64 -17.17
C TRP A 174 11.39 12.49 -15.66
N LEU A 175 12.18 11.49 -15.26
CA LEU A 175 12.46 11.12 -13.86
C LEU A 175 11.23 10.80 -12.98
N TYR A 176 10.09 10.43 -13.58
CA TYR A 176 8.92 9.99 -12.81
C TYR A 176 9.25 8.73 -11.99
N HIS A 177 8.95 8.74 -10.68
CA HIS A 177 9.35 7.71 -9.70
C HIS A 177 10.85 7.38 -9.65
N ARG A 178 11.70 8.34 -10.04
CA ARG A 178 13.16 8.18 -10.16
C ARG A 178 13.91 9.37 -9.57
N ASN A 179 13.40 9.97 -8.49
CA ASN A 179 14.04 11.08 -7.77
C ASN A 179 15.47 10.73 -7.32
N MET A 180 15.78 9.44 -7.07
CA MET A 180 17.13 9.03 -6.73
C MET A 180 18.16 9.20 -7.83
N VAL A 181 17.75 9.33 -9.10
CA VAL A 181 18.68 9.68 -10.18
C VAL A 181 19.36 11.03 -9.91
N GLY A 182 18.62 11.97 -9.30
CA GLY A 182 19.15 13.26 -8.89
C GLY A 182 19.74 13.28 -7.49
N LEU A 183 19.12 12.58 -6.54
CA LEU A 183 19.61 12.51 -5.17
C LEU A 183 20.94 11.74 -5.05
N MET A 184 21.23 10.77 -5.92
CA MET A 184 22.51 10.04 -5.84
C MET A 184 23.72 10.94 -6.12
N PRO A 185 23.78 11.73 -7.20
CA PRO A 185 24.80 12.76 -7.36
C PRO A 185 24.81 13.81 -6.25
N ALA A 186 23.64 14.23 -5.75
CA ALA A 186 23.52 15.18 -4.63
C ALA A 186 24.16 14.65 -3.34
N LEU A 187 23.88 13.39 -2.98
CA LEU A 187 24.49 12.68 -1.86
C LEU A 187 25.99 12.54 -2.06
N SER A 188 26.45 12.24 -3.28
CA SER A 188 27.87 12.17 -3.61
C SER A 188 28.59 13.49 -3.31
N HIS A 189 28.00 14.62 -3.71
CA HIS A 189 28.51 15.94 -3.35
C HIS A 189 28.47 16.17 -1.83
N LEU A 190 27.32 15.90 -1.18
CA LEU A 190 27.14 16.10 0.27
C LEU A 190 28.23 15.37 1.07
N LEU A 191 28.41 14.08 0.80
CA LEU A 191 29.36 13.20 1.51
C LEU A 191 30.83 13.57 1.26
N ARG A 192 31.15 14.28 0.16
CA ARG A 192 32.51 14.72 -0.20
C ARG A 192 32.81 16.18 0.17
N SER A 193 31.79 16.98 0.47
CA SER A 193 31.92 18.41 0.73
C SER A 193 32.47 18.79 2.12
N GLY A 194 32.63 17.81 3.01
CA GLY A 194 32.97 18.04 4.42
C GLY A 194 31.83 18.65 5.26
N LEU A 195 30.61 18.76 4.71
CA LEU A 195 29.43 19.21 5.45
C LEU A 195 28.99 18.19 6.51
N VAL A 196 29.18 16.90 6.25
CA VAL A 196 28.82 15.82 7.19
C VAL A 196 29.46 16.03 8.57
N ASP A 197 30.70 16.53 8.60
CA ASP A 197 31.44 16.72 9.86
C ASP A 197 31.02 17.99 10.64
N LYS A 198 30.17 18.85 10.05
CA LYS A 198 29.78 20.14 10.63
C LYS A 198 28.43 20.14 11.36
N TYR A 199 27.59 19.15 11.09
CA TYR A 199 26.22 19.10 11.60
C TYR A 199 25.91 17.73 12.22
N ASP A 200 25.04 17.71 13.22
CA ASP A 200 24.68 16.51 13.96
C ASP A 200 23.65 15.68 13.19
N TRP A 201 22.70 16.35 12.54
CA TRP A 201 21.60 15.73 11.82
C TRP A 201 21.36 16.37 10.46
N PHE A 202 20.85 15.56 9.54
CA PHE A 202 20.59 15.92 8.15
C PHE A 202 19.18 15.50 7.81
N ILE A 203 18.40 16.36 7.18
CA ILE A 203 17.08 16.00 6.66
C ILE A 203 17.02 16.20 5.16
N ASN A 204 16.62 15.14 4.46
CA ASN A 204 16.23 15.19 3.06
C ASN A 204 14.71 15.34 2.98
N ALA A 205 14.24 16.39 2.30
CA ALA A 205 12.82 16.60 2.04
C ALA A 205 12.60 17.02 0.57
N GLU A 206 11.48 16.58 -0.01
CA GLU A 206 11.04 17.02 -1.34
C GLU A 206 10.43 18.43 -1.25
N LEU A 207 10.22 19.07 -2.40
CA LEU A 207 9.71 20.45 -2.43
C LEU A 207 8.23 20.57 -2.07
N ASP A 208 7.45 19.50 -2.24
CA ASP A 208 6.06 19.41 -1.80
C ASP A 208 5.94 19.02 -0.31
N HIS A 209 7.05 18.94 0.41
CA HIS A 209 7.04 18.78 1.87
C HIS A 209 7.14 20.15 2.53
N PHE A 210 6.14 20.49 3.36
CA PHE A 210 6.34 21.56 4.34
C PHE A 210 7.19 21.02 5.50
N LEU A 211 8.25 21.73 5.84
CA LEU A 211 9.17 21.40 6.93
C LEU A 211 9.19 22.55 7.95
N SER A 212 8.96 22.22 9.22
CA SER A 212 9.29 23.11 10.35
C SER A 212 10.59 22.64 11.02
N PRO A 213 11.73 23.33 10.79
CA PRO A 213 13.01 22.93 11.38
C PRO A 213 13.02 22.95 12.90
N ALA A 214 12.25 23.86 13.52
CA ALA A 214 12.11 23.92 14.97
C ALA A 214 11.46 22.65 15.54
N ARG A 215 10.33 22.23 14.96
CA ARG A 215 9.65 20.98 15.34
C ARG A 215 10.48 19.75 14.99
N ALA A 216 11.20 19.78 13.87
CA ALA A 216 12.12 18.71 13.49
C ALA A 216 13.19 18.49 14.56
N LYS A 217 13.83 19.55 15.08
CA LYS A 217 14.82 19.43 16.17
C LYS A 217 14.22 18.83 17.44
N VAL A 218 13.02 19.26 17.84
CA VAL A 218 12.30 18.70 18.99
C VAL A 218 12.02 17.21 18.81
N ASN A 219 11.48 16.83 17.64
CA ASN A 219 11.17 15.44 17.34
C ASN A 219 12.46 14.60 17.28
N ILE A 220 13.51 15.07 16.61
CA ILE A 220 14.80 14.34 16.55
C ILE A 220 15.37 14.11 17.95
N ALA A 221 15.34 15.12 18.82
CA ALA A 221 15.82 14.99 20.20
C ALA A 221 15.05 13.88 20.95
N ALA A 222 13.72 13.90 20.87
CA ALA A 222 12.87 12.87 21.47
C ALA A 222 13.17 11.46 20.92
N TYR A 223 13.37 11.32 19.60
CA TYR A 223 13.76 10.04 19.01
C TYR A 223 15.15 9.58 19.47
N ALA A 224 16.11 10.49 19.56
CA ALA A 224 17.48 10.19 19.97
C ALA A 224 17.56 9.70 21.43
N GLU A 225 16.76 10.25 22.34
CA GLU A 225 16.67 9.82 23.74
C GLU A 225 16.26 8.34 23.89
N HIS A 226 15.53 7.80 22.92
CA HIS A 226 15.10 6.39 22.94
C HIS A 226 16.18 5.41 22.48
N VAL A 227 17.28 5.90 21.89
CA VAL A 227 18.38 5.06 21.41
C VAL A 227 19.46 4.98 22.50
N GLU A 228 19.59 3.83 23.15
CA GLU A 228 20.56 3.54 24.24
C GLU A 228 22.02 3.91 23.96
N LYS A 229 22.40 4.01 22.68
CA LYS A 229 23.76 4.30 22.25
C LYS A 229 23.75 5.51 21.34
N ALA A 230 24.08 6.66 21.89
CA ALA A 230 24.25 7.93 21.17
C ALA A 230 25.20 7.80 19.94
N ASP A 231 26.10 6.82 19.95
CA ASP A 231 27.06 6.56 18.86
C ASP A 231 26.55 5.65 17.73
N SER A 232 25.28 5.24 17.72
CA SER A 232 24.79 4.36 16.65
C SER A 232 24.48 5.15 15.37
N PRO A 233 24.69 4.59 14.16
CA PRO A 233 24.09 5.11 12.93
C PRO A 233 22.55 5.09 13.05
N ILE A 234 21.91 6.24 12.89
CA ILE A 234 20.44 6.38 13.03
C ILE A 234 19.86 6.96 11.75
N MET A 235 18.76 6.36 11.29
CA MET A 235 17.88 6.90 10.26
C MET A 235 16.46 7.05 10.84
N LEU A 236 15.86 8.22 10.69
CA LEU A 236 14.44 8.43 10.97
C LEU A 236 13.68 8.46 9.64
N MET A 237 12.58 7.73 9.59
CA MET A 237 11.69 7.66 8.45
C MET A 237 10.43 8.43 8.80
N TRP A 238 10.26 9.58 8.16
CA TRP A 238 9.10 10.46 8.32
C TRP A 238 8.39 10.55 6.97
N GLY A 239 7.83 9.41 6.52
CA GLY A 239 7.33 9.28 5.16
C GLY A 239 8.47 9.30 4.15
N ASN A 240 8.29 10.12 3.10
CA ASN A 240 9.31 10.42 2.10
C ASN A 240 10.36 11.44 2.57
N ALA A 241 10.32 11.90 3.82
CA ALA A 241 11.36 12.74 4.40
C ALA A 241 12.27 11.87 5.28
N PHE A 242 13.56 11.86 4.97
CA PHE A 242 14.53 11.01 5.65
C PHE A 242 15.47 11.85 6.49
N VAL A 243 15.61 11.48 7.76
CA VAL A 243 16.54 12.13 8.68
C VAL A 243 17.70 11.20 8.99
N PHE A 244 18.92 11.69 8.88
CA PHE A 244 20.14 10.93 9.12
C PHE A 244 20.92 11.62 10.24
N ASN A 245 21.45 10.85 11.19
CA ASN A 245 22.48 11.40 12.06
C ASN A 245 23.84 11.40 11.35
N GLN A 246 24.76 12.22 11.85
CA GLN A 246 26.12 12.34 11.34
C GLN A 246 26.80 10.98 11.18
N LYS A 247 26.68 10.09 12.17
CA LYS A 247 27.33 8.76 12.16
C LYS A 247 26.91 7.92 10.96
N LEU A 248 25.63 7.95 10.60
CA LEU A 248 25.12 7.22 9.44
C LEU A 248 25.72 7.77 8.14
N LEU A 249 25.75 9.09 7.97
CA LEU A 249 26.37 9.70 6.78
C LEU A 249 27.88 9.49 6.74
N SER A 250 28.60 9.51 7.87
CA SER A 250 30.02 9.16 7.91
C SER A 250 30.26 7.71 7.48
N ALA A 251 29.44 6.76 7.96
CA ALA A 251 29.52 5.36 7.52
C ALA A 251 29.19 5.19 6.03
N MET A 252 28.22 5.96 5.51
CA MET A 252 27.93 6.01 4.08
C MET A 252 29.11 6.57 3.28
N SER A 253 29.72 7.67 3.74
CA SER A 253 30.87 8.31 3.08
C SER A 253 32.05 7.34 2.92
N GLN A 254 32.38 6.58 3.98
CA GLN A 254 33.45 5.57 3.96
C GLN A 254 33.21 4.44 2.93
N LEU A 255 31.95 4.17 2.60
CA LEU A 255 31.55 3.11 1.66
C LEU A 255 31.11 3.67 0.31
N TRP A 256 31.14 4.99 0.12
CA TRP A 256 30.43 5.66 -0.96
C TRP A 256 30.93 5.27 -2.34
N ASP A 257 32.22 5.00 -2.51
CA ASP A 257 32.76 4.56 -3.80
C ASP A 257 32.15 3.23 -4.26
N SER A 258 31.63 2.41 -3.33
CA SER A 258 30.93 1.16 -3.62
C SER A 258 29.40 1.27 -3.59
N LEU A 259 28.86 2.31 -2.97
CA LEU A 259 27.40 2.52 -2.78
C LEU A 259 26.84 3.49 -3.82
N GLY A 260 27.62 4.53 -4.15
CA GLY A 260 27.31 5.58 -5.10
C GLY A 260 27.42 5.15 -6.56
N VAL A 261 27.73 3.88 -6.83
CA VAL A 261 27.78 3.37 -8.21
C VAL A 261 26.36 3.24 -8.74
N ILE A 262 26.07 3.97 -9.82
CA ILE A 262 24.77 4.02 -10.47
C ILE A 262 24.79 3.26 -11.80
N ALA A 263 23.62 2.78 -12.23
CA ALA A 263 23.46 2.15 -13.53
C ALA A 263 23.76 3.16 -14.66
N SER A 264 24.44 2.67 -15.71
CA SER A 264 24.91 3.48 -16.82
C SER A 264 24.16 3.13 -18.11
N ALA A 265 23.98 4.13 -18.99
CA ALA A 265 23.39 3.93 -20.31
C ALA A 265 24.22 2.97 -21.19
N ASN A 266 25.52 2.86 -20.93
CA ASN A 266 26.44 1.93 -21.62
C ASN A 266 26.55 0.57 -20.92
N GLY A 267 25.73 0.31 -19.90
CA GLY A 267 25.73 -0.93 -19.13
C GLY A 267 24.98 -2.07 -19.82
N THR A 268 24.60 -3.07 -19.03
CA THR A 268 23.66 -4.12 -19.49
C THR A 268 22.32 -3.52 -19.92
N LYS A 269 21.52 -4.24 -20.71
CA LYS A 269 20.18 -3.77 -21.13
C LYS A 269 19.32 -3.31 -19.96
N GLU A 270 19.39 -4.02 -18.84
CA GLU A 270 18.65 -3.67 -17.61
C GLU A 270 19.20 -2.39 -16.96
N GLU A 271 20.53 -2.22 -16.92
CA GLU A 271 21.17 -0.98 -16.43
C GLU A 271 20.84 0.22 -17.32
N ALA A 272 20.76 0.02 -18.63
CA ALA A 272 20.35 1.04 -19.57
C ALA A 272 18.88 1.47 -19.38
N ILE A 273 18.02 0.62 -18.79
CA ILE A 273 16.66 1.02 -18.36
C ILE A 273 16.74 1.77 -17.02
N ALA A 274 17.58 1.28 -16.11
CA ALA A 274 17.74 1.81 -14.76
C ALA A 274 18.69 3.00 -14.62
N VAL A 275 19.09 3.67 -15.71
CA VAL A 275 20.16 4.70 -15.69
C VAL A 275 20.02 5.69 -14.53
N GLY A 276 21.06 5.78 -13.69
CA GLY A 276 21.08 6.64 -12.50
C GLY A 276 20.50 6.04 -11.23
N CYS A 277 19.82 4.89 -11.30
CA CYS A 277 19.45 4.13 -10.11
C CYS A 277 20.70 3.41 -9.54
N PRO A 278 20.82 3.23 -8.21
CA PRO A 278 22.00 2.58 -7.61
C PRO A 278 22.14 1.11 -8.02
N LEU A 279 23.35 0.67 -8.35
CA LEU A 279 23.60 -0.72 -8.77
C LEU A 279 23.38 -1.76 -7.67
N PHE A 280 23.46 -1.37 -6.39
CA PHE A 280 23.15 -2.30 -5.30
C PHE A 280 21.66 -2.70 -5.25
N MET A 281 20.79 -2.01 -6.00
CA MET A 281 19.39 -2.39 -6.18
C MET A 281 19.17 -3.39 -7.32
N LYS A 282 20.22 -3.73 -8.09
CA LYS A 282 20.12 -4.68 -9.20
C LYS A 282 19.59 -6.03 -8.70
N GLY A 283 18.53 -6.51 -9.34
CA GLY A 283 17.85 -7.78 -8.99
C GLY A 283 16.76 -7.65 -7.90
N LYS A 284 16.45 -6.44 -7.42
CA LYS A 284 15.26 -6.16 -6.60
C LYS A 284 14.03 -5.94 -7.51
N SER A 285 12.83 -6.21 -7.01
CA SER A 285 11.56 -6.22 -7.77
C SER A 285 11.25 -4.91 -8.48
N GLU A 286 11.63 -3.79 -7.87
CA GLU A 286 11.32 -2.45 -8.38
C GLU A 286 12.37 -1.96 -9.38
N TRP A 287 13.55 -2.60 -9.42
CA TRP A 287 14.61 -2.32 -10.38
C TRP A 287 14.40 -3.16 -11.65
N PRO A 288 14.44 -2.58 -12.87
CA PRO A 288 15.03 -1.29 -13.23
C PRO A 288 14.05 -0.10 -13.32
N ASN A 289 12.77 -0.31 -12.99
CA ASN A 289 11.69 0.60 -13.38
C ASN A 289 11.43 1.74 -12.40
N SER A 290 11.77 1.57 -11.13
CA SER A 290 11.66 2.58 -10.08
C SER A 290 12.98 2.70 -9.32
N CYS A 291 13.30 3.94 -8.95
CA CYS A 291 14.30 4.23 -7.93
C CYS A 291 13.85 5.42 -7.13
N SER A 292 12.78 5.21 -6.38
CA SER A 292 12.26 6.17 -5.43
C SER A 292 13.01 6.10 -4.09
N GLN A 293 13.03 7.21 -3.38
CA GLN A 293 13.78 7.37 -2.13
C GLN A 293 13.28 6.47 -0.98
N ASP A 294 11.98 6.21 -0.93
CA ASP A 294 11.28 5.30 -0.01
C ASP A 294 11.66 3.83 -0.18
N ILE A 295 12.21 3.47 -1.33
CA ILE A 295 12.78 2.14 -1.55
C ILE A 295 14.28 2.15 -1.21
N ILE A 296 14.99 3.17 -1.69
CA ILE A 296 16.47 3.16 -1.68
C ILE A 296 17.04 3.45 -0.29
N TYR A 297 16.53 4.43 0.45
CA TYR A 297 17.07 4.71 1.79
C TYR A 297 16.82 3.55 2.76
N PRO A 298 15.63 2.90 2.81
CA PRO A 298 15.44 1.71 3.63
C PRO A 298 16.30 0.53 3.18
N ALA A 299 16.44 0.28 1.88
CA ALA A 299 17.35 -0.76 1.39
C ALA A 299 18.81 -0.49 1.82
N LEU A 300 19.25 0.77 1.76
CA LEU A 300 20.57 1.19 2.20
C LEU A 300 20.77 0.94 3.70
N ALA A 301 19.79 1.34 4.53
CA ALA A 301 19.86 1.24 5.98
C ALA A 301 19.69 -0.19 6.52
N TRP A 302 18.79 -0.99 5.94
CA TRP A 302 18.45 -2.34 6.45
C TRP A 302 19.30 -3.45 5.86
N ASP A 303 19.73 -3.32 4.61
CA ASP A 303 20.40 -4.41 3.88
C ASP A 303 21.88 -4.06 3.67
N VAL A 304 22.14 -2.96 2.98
CA VAL A 304 23.46 -2.73 2.38
C VAL A 304 24.49 -2.27 3.41
N LEU A 305 24.18 -1.23 4.20
CA LEU A 305 25.10 -0.70 5.20
C LEU A 305 25.42 -1.72 6.29
N PRO A 306 24.44 -2.40 6.92
CA PRO A 306 24.77 -3.39 7.96
C PRO A 306 25.66 -4.52 7.47
N LYS A 307 25.47 -4.98 6.22
CA LYS A 307 26.32 -6.00 5.62
C LYS A 307 27.74 -5.49 5.33
N LYS A 308 27.88 -4.27 4.81
CA LYS A 308 29.18 -3.73 4.40
C LYS A 308 30.00 -3.15 5.55
N SER A 309 29.39 -2.38 6.45
CA SER A 309 30.08 -1.73 7.58
C SER A 309 30.19 -2.63 8.82
N LYS A 310 29.44 -3.74 8.87
CA LYS A 310 29.25 -4.56 10.08
C LYS A 310 28.67 -3.77 11.27
N GLN A 311 28.06 -2.61 11.01
CA GLN A 311 27.40 -1.80 12.03
C GLN A 311 25.89 -1.92 11.89
N LYS A 312 25.20 -2.09 13.01
CA LYS A 312 23.73 -2.07 13.01
C LYS A 312 23.26 -0.63 12.84
N VAL A 313 22.49 -0.36 11.78
CA VAL A 313 21.75 0.90 11.63
C VAL A 313 20.46 0.81 12.44
N VAL A 314 20.19 1.83 13.25
CA VAL A 314 18.93 1.97 13.99
C VAL A 314 17.97 2.78 13.12
N THR A 315 16.89 2.15 12.67
CA THR A 315 15.83 2.83 11.92
C THR A 315 14.62 3.03 12.83
N LEU A 316 14.14 4.26 12.91
CA LEU A 316 12.97 4.65 13.70
C LEU A 316 11.97 5.41 12.83
N GLY A 317 10.72 5.50 13.29
CA GLY A 317 9.65 6.17 12.56
C GLY A 317 8.83 5.20 11.72
N ASP A 318 8.04 5.76 10.82
CA ASP A 318 7.11 5.03 9.96
C ASP A 318 7.31 5.50 8.50
N PRO A 319 7.54 4.58 7.54
CA PRO A 319 7.49 4.92 6.11
C PRO A 319 6.13 5.47 5.67
N GLY A 320 5.02 5.14 6.34
CA GLY A 320 3.72 5.76 6.13
C GLY A 320 3.50 6.91 7.12
N CYS A 321 3.06 8.07 6.67
CA CYS A 321 2.70 9.13 7.62
C CYS A 321 1.33 8.85 8.25
N GLY A 322 1.14 9.36 9.48
CA GLY A 322 -0.17 9.34 10.16
C GLY A 322 -0.26 8.49 11.43
N HIS A 323 0.77 7.72 11.79
CA HIS A 323 0.77 6.94 13.02
C HIS A 323 2.04 7.14 13.86
N PRO A 324 1.91 7.39 15.19
CA PRO A 324 3.05 7.39 16.09
C PRO A 324 3.77 6.03 16.05
N ALA A 325 5.03 6.03 15.62
CA ALA A 325 5.85 4.83 15.64
C ALA A 325 6.09 4.36 17.08
N LYS A 326 6.26 3.05 17.29
CA LYS A 326 6.60 2.49 18.61
C LYS A 326 8.01 1.93 18.59
N PHE A 327 8.86 2.37 19.52
CA PHE A 327 10.17 1.79 19.74
C PHE A 327 10.30 1.30 21.18
N ARG A 328 10.53 -0.01 21.33
CA ARG A 328 10.64 -0.68 22.63
C ARG A 328 9.44 -0.38 23.55
N ASN A 329 8.24 -0.47 22.99
CA ASN A 329 6.95 -0.20 23.65
C ASN A 329 6.73 1.26 24.09
N LYS A 330 7.62 2.20 23.72
CA LYS A 330 7.39 3.63 23.88
C LYS A 330 6.86 4.21 22.57
N GLU A 331 5.81 5.01 22.66
CA GLU A 331 5.32 5.81 21.53
C GLU A 331 6.30 6.95 21.27
N LEU A 332 6.73 7.05 20.02
CA LEU A 332 7.56 8.13 19.51
C LEU A 332 6.65 9.26 19.00
N PRO A 333 7.09 10.52 19.03
CA PRO A 333 6.30 11.60 18.45
C PRO A 333 6.09 11.35 16.95
N LEU A 334 4.93 11.74 16.43
CA LEU A 334 4.63 11.62 15.01
C LEU A 334 5.59 12.53 14.22
N GLY A 335 6.41 11.94 13.35
CA GLY A 335 7.40 12.67 12.57
C GLY A 335 6.80 13.45 11.40
N CYS A 336 5.74 12.89 10.79
CA CYS A 336 5.10 13.45 9.62
C CYS A 336 3.60 13.25 9.57
N TRP A 337 2.93 14.06 8.76
CA TRP A 337 1.52 13.95 8.43
C TRP A 337 1.31 14.05 6.92
N GLU A 338 0.36 13.29 6.36
CA GLU A 338 0.05 13.28 4.92
C GLU A 338 -1.18 14.13 4.62
N MET A 339 -1.02 15.15 3.77
CA MET A 339 -2.13 16.00 3.34
C MET A 339 -3.20 15.24 2.55
N GLN A 340 -2.82 14.19 1.81
CA GLN A 340 -3.77 13.36 1.08
C GLN A 340 -4.77 12.65 1.99
N GLN A 341 -4.36 12.36 3.23
CA GLN A 341 -5.22 11.74 4.23
C GLN A 341 -5.96 12.77 5.10
N ASN A 342 -6.01 14.04 4.67
CA ASN A 342 -6.69 15.11 5.39
C ASN A 342 -8.21 14.87 5.39
N PRO A 343 -8.84 14.69 6.57
CA PRO A 343 -10.28 14.47 6.64
C PRO A 343 -11.10 15.72 6.30
N VAL A 344 -10.51 16.92 6.32
CA VAL A 344 -11.21 18.18 6.06
C VAL A 344 -11.13 18.50 4.57
N GLY A 345 -12.04 17.96 3.78
CA GLY A 345 -12.20 18.33 2.36
C GLY A 345 -11.12 17.79 1.40
N GLY A 346 -10.35 16.78 1.83
CA GLY A 346 -9.36 16.07 1.01
C GLY A 346 -8.27 17.00 0.46
N GLU A 347 -7.82 16.69 -0.77
CA GLU A 347 -6.80 17.45 -1.52
C GLU A 347 -7.31 18.76 -2.14
N SER A 348 -8.52 19.22 -1.77
CA SER A 348 -8.97 20.53 -2.24
C SER A 348 -8.18 21.64 -1.55
N LEU A 349 -7.80 22.71 -2.28
CA LEU A 349 -7.06 23.85 -1.71
C LEU A 349 -7.70 24.36 -0.41
N GLN A 350 -9.03 24.52 -0.38
CA GLN A 350 -9.72 24.98 0.82
C GLN A 350 -9.64 23.95 1.96
N GLY A 351 -9.71 22.66 1.64
CA GLY A 351 -9.53 21.57 2.59
C GLY A 351 -8.14 21.57 3.22
N GLU A 352 -7.09 21.68 2.40
CA GLU A 352 -5.70 21.76 2.86
C GLU A 352 -5.46 23.00 3.75
N LEU A 353 -5.93 24.18 3.32
CA LEU A 353 -5.83 25.41 4.12
C LEU A 353 -6.54 25.28 5.47
N ASN A 354 -7.71 24.64 5.50
CA ASN A 354 -8.46 24.42 6.75
C ASN A 354 -7.73 23.43 7.66
N ALA A 355 -7.12 22.38 7.12
CA ALA A 355 -6.33 21.44 7.90
C ALA A 355 -5.13 22.11 8.57
N ILE A 356 -4.40 22.97 7.85
CA ILE A 356 -3.30 23.75 8.42
C ILE A 356 -3.78 24.64 9.58
N LYS A 357 -4.94 25.29 9.45
CA LYS A 357 -5.52 26.10 10.54
C LYS A 357 -5.86 25.25 11.76
N VAL A 358 -6.50 24.10 11.56
CA VAL A 358 -6.84 23.18 12.66
C VAL A 358 -5.56 22.68 13.36
N LEU A 359 -4.54 22.30 12.61
CA LEU A 359 -3.24 21.90 13.16
C LEU A 359 -2.59 23.02 13.96
N ALA A 360 -2.70 24.27 13.50
CA ALA A 360 -2.16 25.44 14.18
C ALA A 360 -2.92 25.77 15.46
N ASP A 361 -4.26 25.80 15.41
CA ASP A 361 -5.11 26.05 16.57
C ASP A 361 -4.86 25.02 17.68
N MET A 362 -4.61 23.76 17.29
CA MET A 362 -4.33 22.69 18.25
C MET A 362 -2.90 22.69 18.77
N ALA A 363 -1.94 23.37 18.12
CA ALA A 363 -0.51 23.24 18.43
C ALA A 363 -0.16 23.52 19.90
N ALA A 364 -0.87 24.44 20.55
CA ALA A 364 -0.68 24.78 21.96
C ALA A 364 -1.63 24.04 22.93
N LEU A 365 -2.57 23.24 22.42
CA LEU A 365 -3.57 22.57 23.26
C LEU A 365 -3.02 21.26 23.84
N ASP A 366 -3.32 21.03 25.13
CA ASP A 366 -3.23 19.71 25.73
C ASP A 366 -4.35 18.78 25.23
N LYS A 367 -4.35 17.53 25.69
CA LYS A 367 -5.27 16.50 25.21
C LYS A 367 -6.74 16.81 25.53
N GLU A 368 -7.03 17.37 26.71
CA GLU A 368 -8.41 17.63 27.12
C GLU A 368 -8.95 18.92 26.50
N ALA A 369 -8.10 19.95 26.40
CA ALA A 369 -8.40 21.17 25.66
C ALA A 369 -8.63 20.88 24.17
N ALA A 370 -7.82 20.00 23.56
CA ALA A 370 -8.01 19.55 22.18
C ALA A 370 -9.34 18.82 21.96
N LYS A 371 -9.72 17.90 22.86
CA LYS A 371 -11.04 17.24 22.78
C LYS A 371 -12.17 18.25 22.85
N SER A 372 -12.05 19.25 23.74
CA SER A 372 -13.05 20.31 23.90
C SER A 372 -13.15 21.18 22.64
N TYR A 373 -12.01 21.58 22.07
CA TYR A 373 -11.93 22.28 20.79
C TYR A 373 -12.63 21.48 19.67
N CYS A 374 -12.30 20.19 19.53
CA CYS A 374 -12.91 19.35 18.51
C CYS A 374 -14.42 19.17 18.73
N ALA A 375 -14.87 18.96 19.96
CA ALA A 375 -16.29 18.78 20.26
C ALA A 375 -17.13 20.02 19.92
N GLY A 376 -16.55 21.22 20.05
CA GLY A 376 -17.17 22.49 19.69
C GLY A 376 -16.94 22.93 18.24
N HIS A 377 -16.17 22.18 17.44
CA HIS A 377 -15.77 22.59 16.11
C HIS A 377 -16.93 22.47 15.09
N ALA A 378 -17.15 23.50 14.27
CA ALA A 378 -18.27 23.52 13.32
C ALA A 378 -18.16 22.46 12.20
N ASN A 379 -16.93 22.05 11.87
CA ASN A 379 -16.68 21.03 10.85
C ASN A 379 -16.70 19.61 11.45
N GLN A 380 -17.71 18.80 11.06
CA GLN A 380 -17.89 17.41 11.51
C GLN A 380 -16.68 16.50 11.23
N ALA A 381 -15.91 16.76 10.18
CA ALA A 381 -14.71 15.98 9.90
C ALA A 381 -13.61 16.18 10.95
N VAL A 382 -13.50 17.39 11.52
CA VAL A 382 -12.59 17.68 12.64
C VAL A 382 -13.06 16.95 13.90
N VAL A 383 -14.37 16.98 14.18
CA VAL A 383 -14.97 16.28 15.32
C VAL A 383 -14.68 14.77 15.25
N LYS A 384 -14.96 14.15 14.09
CA LYS A 384 -14.77 12.70 13.86
C LYS A 384 -13.30 12.29 13.92
N ASN A 385 -12.38 13.17 13.54
CA ASN A 385 -10.94 12.86 13.40
C ASN A 385 -10.06 13.62 14.41
N CYS A 386 -10.60 13.98 15.57
CA CYS A 386 -9.90 14.81 16.55
C CYS A 386 -8.52 14.26 16.95
N ASN A 387 -8.43 12.94 17.20
CA ASN A 387 -7.15 12.31 17.55
C ASN A 387 -6.11 12.45 16.44
N LYS A 388 -6.52 12.34 15.17
CA LYS A 388 -5.62 12.48 14.02
C LYS A 388 -5.03 13.89 13.94
N PHE A 389 -5.84 14.93 14.15
CA PHE A 389 -5.35 16.30 14.20
C PHE A 389 -4.50 16.57 15.46
N TYR A 390 -4.90 16.01 16.59
CA TYR A 390 -4.13 16.12 17.83
C TYR A 390 -2.74 15.53 17.65
N ASP A 391 -2.62 14.31 17.13
CA ASP A 391 -1.31 13.68 16.88
C ASP A 391 -0.53 14.44 15.80
N GLY A 392 -1.22 14.97 14.78
CA GLY A 392 -0.66 15.78 13.71
C GLY A 392 -0.11 17.15 14.15
N ARG A 393 -0.57 17.72 15.26
CA ARG A 393 -0.29 19.14 15.59
C ARG A 393 1.19 19.46 15.85
N GLN A 394 2.00 18.45 16.17
CA GLN A 394 3.44 18.58 16.47
C GLN A 394 4.35 17.98 15.39
N VAL A 395 3.80 17.61 14.23
CA VAL A 395 4.62 17.02 13.16
C VAL A 395 5.65 18.01 12.64
N ALA A 396 6.82 17.48 12.30
CA ALA A 396 7.90 18.26 11.71
C ALA A 396 7.71 18.43 10.20
N VAL A 397 7.10 17.42 9.56
CA VAL A 397 6.91 17.37 8.11
C VAL A 397 5.43 17.18 7.77
N ILE A 398 4.94 17.93 6.80
CA ILE A 398 3.63 17.71 6.17
C ILE A 398 3.90 17.38 4.70
N HIS A 399 3.49 16.18 4.27
CA HIS A 399 3.68 15.68 2.90
C HIS A 399 2.60 16.18 1.95
N HIS A 400 2.95 16.26 0.67
CA HIS A 400 2.05 16.56 -0.45
C HIS A 400 1.35 17.93 -0.34
N VAL A 401 2.07 18.95 0.16
CA VAL A 401 1.64 20.34 0.18
C VAL A 401 1.85 20.95 -1.21
N ASN A 402 1.00 20.55 -2.15
CA ASN A 402 1.19 20.87 -3.56
C ASN A 402 0.77 22.30 -3.96
N ASN A 403 0.46 23.17 -2.99
CA ASN A 403 0.03 24.53 -3.24
C ASN A 403 0.85 25.55 -2.45
N ILE A 404 1.40 26.56 -3.16
CA ILE A 404 2.20 27.63 -2.56
C ILE A 404 1.46 28.38 -1.44
N ALA A 405 0.15 28.58 -1.58
CA ALA A 405 -0.65 29.26 -0.55
C ALA A 405 -0.74 28.44 0.74
N VAL A 406 -0.79 27.10 0.62
CA VAL A 406 -0.80 26.19 1.76
C VAL A 406 0.57 26.15 2.43
N HIS A 407 1.66 26.10 1.64
CA HIS A 407 3.02 26.24 2.17
C HIS A 407 3.22 27.54 2.95
N LYS A 408 2.79 28.65 2.36
CA LYS A 408 2.87 29.98 2.98
C LYS A 408 2.11 30.01 4.30
N LEU A 409 0.87 29.52 4.32
CA LEU A 409 0.05 29.48 5.52
C LEU A 409 0.66 28.56 6.59
N ALA A 410 1.16 27.39 6.20
CA ALA A 410 1.83 26.47 7.12
C ALA A 410 3.08 27.11 7.74
N ARG A 411 3.88 27.83 6.95
CA ARG A 411 5.04 28.59 7.45
C ARG A 411 4.62 29.68 8.43
N GLU A 412 3.56 30.42 8.14
CA GLU A 412 3.09 31.50 9.01
C GLU A 412 2.54 30.97 10.35
N LEU A 413 1.77 29.89 10.32
CA LEU A 413 1.05 29.38 11.49
C LEU A 413 1.81 28.30 12.29
N LEU A 414 2.50 27.38 11.62
CA LEU A 414 3.11 26.21 12.27
C LEU A 414 4.59 26.39 12.58
N ASP A 415 5.27 27.28 11.86
CA ASP A 415 6.71 27.50 11.97
C ASP A 415 7.08 28.76 12.79
N SER A 416 6.07 29.36 13.42
CA SER A 416 6.26 30.36 14.47
C SER A 416 6.55 29.63 15.79
N PRO A 417 7.55 30.07 16.59
CA PRO A 417 7.74 29.51 17.92
C PRO A 417 6.42 29.66 18.68
N ALA A 418 5.92 28.57 19.26
CA ALA A 418 4.73 28.63 20.08
C ALA A 418 4.93 29.77 21.10
N PRO A 419 4.00 30.73 21.22
CA PRO A 419 4.13 31.77 22.23
C PRO A 419 4.36 31.04 23.55
N ALA A 420 5.47 31.36 24.23
CA ALA A 420 5.78 30.75 25.51
C ALA A 420 4.54 30.91 26.38
N LEU A 421 3.90 29.80 26.74
CA LEU A 421 2.77 29.82 27.65
C LEU A 421 3.35 30.33 28.97
N ASP A 422 3.12 31.60 29.23
CA ASP A 422 3.48 32.24 30.48
C ASP A 422 2.66 31.52 31.56
N GLU A 423 3.31 30.66 32.35
CA GLU A 423 2.68 29.74 33.32
C GLU A 423 1.96 30.47 34.48
N SER A 424 1.70 31.77 34.37
CA SER A 424 1.28 32.62 35.49
C SER A 424 -0.23 32.85 35.64
N GLU A 425 -1.09 32.60 34.64
CA GLU A 425 -2.53 32.88 34.81
C GLU A 425 -3.46 31.93 34.02
N THR A 426 -3.98 30.87 34.64
CA THR A 426 -5.30 30.32 34.24
C THR A 426 -6.00 29.54 35.37
N THR A 427 -6.59 30.26 36.32
CA THR A 427 -7.73 29.75 37.10
C THR A 427 -9.04 30.18 36.43
N LEU A 428 -9.61 29.30 35.60
CA LEU A 428 -10.98 29.45 35.12
C LEU A 428 -11.81 28.24 35.59
N SER A 429 -12.62 28.49 36.61
CA SER A 429 -13.65 27.57 37.12
C SER A 429 -14.72 27.35 36.05
N THR A 430 -14.93 26.09 35.68
CA THR A 430 -16.14 25.66 34.96
C THR A 430 -16.88 24.64 35.82
N THR A 431 -17.95 25.08 36.46
CA THR A 431 -18.93 24.22 37.15
C THR A 431 -19.85 23.55 36.13
N LEU A 432 -19.85 22.22 36.08
CA LEU A 432 -20.83 21.44 35.33
C LEU A 432 -21.43 20.35 36.23
N SER A 433 -22.75 20.45 36.40
CA SER A 433 -23.58 19.62 37.27
C SER A 433 -23.81 18.24 36.66
N THR A 434 -23.69 17.23 37.51
CA THR A 434 -23.95 15.81 37.25
C THR A 434 -25.41 15.46 37.53
N SER A 435 -26.00 14.59 36.70
CA SER A 435 -27.15 13.77 37.09
C SER A 435 -27.06 12.38 36.46
N THR A 436 -26.88 11.41 37.34
CA THR A 436 -26.90 9.94 37.18
C THR A 436 -28.30 9.37 36.91
N SER A 437 -28.38 8.28 36.15
CA SER A 437 -29.13 7.07 36.56
C SER A 437 -28.88 5.88 35.62
N SER A 438 -28.43 4.75 36.20
CA SER A 438 -28.46 3.40 35.62
C SER A 438 -29.83 2.74 35.85
N PRO A 439 -30.15 1.61 35.19
CA PRO A 439 -30.19 0.36 35.97
C PRO A 439 -29.75 -0.95 35.25
N SER A 440 -29.30 -1.84 36.14
CA SER A 440 -29.05 -3.29 36.20
C SER A 440 -29.61 -4.33 35.20
N SER A 441 -28.81 -5.39 35.04
CA SER A 441 -28.97 -6.71 34.35
C SER A 441 -29.95 -7.71 35.03
N PRO A 442 -30.28 -8.85 34.37
CA PRO A 442 -29.72 -10.18 34.75
C PRO A 442 -29.52 -11.17 33.55
N THR A 443 -28.44 -11.96 33.43
CA THR A 443 -28.09 -13.30 34.00
C THR A 443 -28.53 -14.55 33.18
N SER A 444 -27.57 -15.11 32.43
CA SER A 444 -27.22 -16.52 32.08
C SER A 444 -28.28 -17.61 31.77
N LEU A 445 -28.03 -18.44 30.73
CA LEU A 445 -27.67 -19.87 30.86
C LEU A 445 -27.29 -20.53 29.51
N THR A 446 -26.37 -21.47 29.63
CA THR A 446 -25.64 -22.29 28.64
C THR A 446 -26.43 -23.47 28.07
N SER A 447 -26.20 -23.86 26.81
CA SER A 447 -25.82 -25.26 26.46
C SER A 447 -25.55 -25.48 24.97
N THR A 448 -24.53 -26.31 24.75
CA THR A 448 -23.91 -26.90 23.56
C THR A 448 -24.81 -27.77 22.68
N SER A 449 -24.64 -27.70 21.36
CA SER A 449 -24.49 -28.88 20.48
C SER A 449 -24.12 -28.53 19.04
N THR A 450 -23.13 -29.27 18.51
CA THR A 450 -22.69 -29.34 17.11
C THR A 450 -23.75 -30.00 16.22
N PRO A 451 -23.86 -29.61 14.93
CA PRO A 451 -24.01 -30.64 13.90
C PRO A 451 -23.01 -30.50 12.75
N ALA A 452 -22.68 -31.67 12.21
CA ALA A 452 -21.84 -31.89 11.05
C ALA A 452 -22.48 -31.29 9.80
N SER A 453 -21.67 -30.53 9.06
CA SER A 453 -22.03 -29.92 7.79
C SER A 453 -22.01 -30.96 6.68
N THR A 454 -23.19 -31.40 6.24
CA THR A 454 -23.40 -31.93 4.89
C THR A 454 -23.33 -30.77 3.91
N LEU A 455 -22.24 -30.64 3.15
CA LEU A 455 -22.13 -29.70 2.04
C LEU A 455 -21.51 -30.37 0.81
N LEU A 456 -22.18 -30.10 -0.32
CA LEU A 456 -21.67 -30.05 -1.70
C LEU A 456 -21.32 -31.38 -2.37
N ASP A 457 -22.37 -32.13 -2.70
CA ASP A 457 -22.40 -33.03 -3.87
C ASP A 457 -23.09 -32.31 -5.05
N SER A 458 -22.49 -31.21 -5.53
CA SER A 458 -22.86 -30.62 -6.82
C SER A 458 -21.96 -31.23 -7.88
N THR A 459 -22.50 -32.24 -8.57
CA THR A 459 -21.88 -32.83 -9.76
C THR A 459 -21.77 -31.76 -10.86
N PRO A 460 -20.60 -31.55 -11.49
CA PRO A 460 -20.46 -30.55 -12.54
C PRO A 460 -21.35 -30.88 -13.75
N PRO A 461 -21.95 -29.89 -14.42
CA PRO A 461 -22.87 -30.12 -15.53
C PRO A 461 -22.13 -30.70 -16.75
N PRO A 462 -22.80 -31.55 -17.56
CA PRO A 462 -22.19 -32.18 -18.73
C PRO A 462 -21.90 -31.15 -19.83
N ALA A 463 -20.70 -31.22 -20.38
CA ALA A 463 -20.24 -30.37 -21.47
C ALA A 463 -21.03 -30.65 -22.77
N GLY A 464 -21.81 -29.67 -23.22
CA GLY A 464 -22.49 -29.73 -24.52
C GLY A 464 -22.68 -28.33 -25.15
N GLY A 465 -22.20 -28.16 -26.39
CA GLY A 465 -22.77 -27.19 -27.34
C GLY A 465 -22.03 -25.87 -27.62
N GLN A 466 -20.98 -25.96 -28.45
CA GLN A 466 -20.45 -25.02 -29.47
C GLN A 466 -20.57 -23.47 -29.35
N ALA A 467 -19.38 -22.85 -29.38
CA ALA A 467 -18.95 -21.64 -30.11
C ALA A 467 -18.90 -20.24 -29.42
N SER A 468 -17.93 -20.04 -28.52
CA SER A 468 -17.07 -18.82 -28.37
C SER A 468 -15.88 -19.14 -27.44
N GLY A 469 -14.95 -19.94 -27.97
CA GLY A 469 -14.34 -21.06 -27.23
C GLY A 469 -12.99 -20.87 -26.55
N VAL A 470 -12.86 -19.94 -25.58
CA VAL A 470 -11.80 -20.08 -24.53
C VAL A 470 -12.29 -19.57 -23.16
N SER A 471 -13.11 -18.52 -23.10
CA SER A 471 -13.54 -17.90 -21.84
C SER A 471 -14.56 -18.74 -21.06
N SER A 472 -15.50 -19.40 -21.75
CA SER A 472 -16.59 -20.17 -21.13
C SER A 472 -16.17 -21.49 -20.49
N GLN A 473 -14.90 -21.89 -20.59
CA GLN A 473 -14.40 -23.17 -20.07
C GLN A 473 -13.70 -23.06 -18.71
N MET A 474 -13.47 -21.86 -18.19
CA MET A 474 -12.77 -21.67 -16.93
C MET A 474 -13.71 -21.71 -15.73
N SER A 475 -13.39 -22.57 -14.77
CA SER A 475 -14.05 -22.62 -13.46
C SER A 475 -13.31 -21.74 -12.42
N LEU A 476 -14.06 -20.91 -11.70
CA LEU A 476 -13.59 -19.92 -10.72
C LEU A 476 -14.29 -20.12 -9.37
N LEU A 477 -13.50 -20.35 -8.33
CA LEU A 477 -13.94 -20.34 -6.93
C LEU A 477 -13.64 -18.98 -6.30
N CYS A 478 -14.64 -18.28 -5.80
CA CYS A 478 -14.47 -17.01 -5.09
C CYS A 478 -14.56 -17.25 -3.58
N PHE A 479 -13.58 -16.77 -2.81
CA PHE A 479 -13.63 -16.92 -1.35
C PHE A 479 -13.13 -15.69 -0.60
N ALA A 480 -13.77 -15.42 0.53
CA ALA A 480 -13.46 -14.29 1.39
C ALA A 480 -13.38 -14.74 2.85
N TRP A 481 -12.55 -14.06 3.63
CA TRP A 481 -12.56 -14.17 5.09
C TRP A 481 -13.25 -12.93 5.68
N SER A 482 -14.10 -13.14 6.68
CA SER A 482 -14.73 -12.05 7.42
C SER A 482 -14.84 -12.36 8.91
N PRO A 483 -14.49 -11.39 9.78
CA PRO A 483 -14.79 -11.47 11.21
C PRO A 483 -16.29 -11.24 11.51
N ARG A 484 -17.15 -11.03 10.51
CA ARG A 484 -18.60 -10.87 10.68
C ARG A 484 -18.95 -9.89 11.80
N ARG A 485 -18.33 -8.70 11.77
CA ARG A 485 -18.70 -7.64 12.71
C ARG A 485 -20.09 -7.16 12.34
N LYS A 486 -20.80 -6.57 13.30
CA LYS A 486 -22.15 -6.03 13.08
C LYS A 486 -22.22 -5.08 11.88
N ASN A 487 -21.17 -4.30 11.64
CA ASN A 487 -21.09 -3.36 10.53
C ASN A 487 -20.78 -4.04 9.18
N ASP A 488 -20.22 -5.26 9.20
CA ASP A 488 -19.86 -6.01 7.99
C ASP A 488 -21.09 -6.69 7.38
N GLU A 489 -22.09 -7.06 8.19
CA GLU A 489 -23.24 -7.87 7.75
C GLU A 489 -24.03 -7.23 6.60
N GLY A 490 -24.13 -5.91 6.58
CA GLY A 490 -24.78 -5.18 5.48
C GLY A 490 -24.02 -5.36 4.15
N MET A 491 -22.70 -5.17 4.17
CA MET A 491 -21.84 -5.34 2.98
C MET A 491 -21.78 -6.81 2.58
N LEU A 492 -21.67 -7.71 3.55
CA LEU A 492 -21.60 -9.15 3.36
C LEU A 492 -22.80 -9.69 2.58
N ASN A 493 -24.01 -9.19 2.84
CA ASN A 493 -25.20 -9.57 2.07
C ASN A 493 -25.09 -9.19 0.57
N GLU A 494 -24.48 -8.06 0.25
CA GLU A 494 -24.26 -7.65 -1.14
C GLU A 494 -23.09 -8.42 -1.78
N VAL A 495 -21.99 -8.62 -1.06
CA VAL A 495 -20.86 -9.43 -1.52
C VAL A 495 -21.29 -10.88 -1.80
N ARG A 496 -22.15 -11.47 -0.96
CA ARG A 496 -22.74 -12.80 -1.19
C ARG A 496 -23.48 -12.88 -2.52
N LYS A 497 -24.24 -11.85 -2.90
CA LYS A 497 -24.93 -11.81 -4.21
C LYS A 497 -23.95 -11.82 -5.37
N GLN A 498 -22.83 -11.11 -5.24
CA GLN A 498 -21.77 -11.07 -6.26
C GLN A 498 -21.05 -12.43 -6.34
N TYR A 499 -20.70 -13.03 -5.20
CA TYR A 499 -19.99 -14.31 -5.13
C TYR A 499 -20.82 -15.51 -5.62
N LYS A 500 -22.14 -15.47 -5.47
CA LYS A 500 -23.06 -16.47 -6.04
C LYS A 500 -22.98 -16.61 -7.56
N LYS A 501 -22.36 -15.64 -8.25
CA LYS A 501 -22.14 -15.66 -9.70
C LYS A 501 -20.85 -16.39 -10.10
N CYS A 502 -20.00 -16.74 -9.13
CA CYS A 502 -18.85 -17.62 -9.36
C CYS A 502 -19.30 -19.09 -9.48
N ASP A 503 -18.49 -19.95 -10.11
CA ASP A 503 -18.83 -21.39 -10.25
C ASP A 503 -18.82 -22.13 -8.90
N GLY A 504 -18.13 -21.55 -7.92
CA GLY A 504 -18.24 -21.88 -6.52
C GLY A 504 -17.93 -20.66 -5.67
N HIS A 505 -18.44 -20.63 -4.45
CA HIS A 505 -18.03 -19.64 -3.47
C HIS A 505 -18.02 -20.19 -2.05
N LEU A 506 -17.17 -19.62 -1.21
CA LEU A 506 -17.09 -19.93 0.21
C LEU A 506 -16.80 -18.66 1.01
N PHE A 507 -17.48 -18.49 2.13
CA PHE A 507 -17.13 -17.48 3.11
C PHE A 507 -16.51 -18.14 4.34
N PHE A 508 -15.42 -17.58 4.84
CA PHE A 508 -14.76 -18.04 6.05
C PHE A 508 -15.02 -17.06 7.19
N THR A 509 -15.30 -17.59 8.38
CA THR A 509 -15.43 -16.80 9.60
C THR A 509 -14.85 -17.53 10.79
N ASP A 510 -14.61 -16.84 11.89
CA ASP A 510 -14.11 -17.47 13.12
C ASP A 510 -15.20 -18.30 13.82
N LYS A 511 -14.81 -19.37 14.52
CA LYS A 511 -15.74 -20.23 15.28
C LYS A 511 -16.59 -19.46 16.30
N GLU A 512 -16.07 -18.37 16.85
CA GLU A 512 -16.72 -17.52 17.87
C GLU A 512 -17.67 -16.48 17.25
N SER A 513 -17.87 -16.50 15.93
CA SER A 513 -18.78 -15.58 15.25
C SER A 513 -20.22 -15.72 15.77
N PRO A 514 -20.86 -14.60 16.18
CA PRO A 514 -22.13 -14.60 16.91
C PRO A 514 -23.35 -14.88 16.03
N VAL A 515 -23.19 -14.82 14.70
CA VAL A 515 -24.31 -15.03 13.77
C VAL A 515 -24.55 -16.53 13.58
N ASN A 516 -25.80 -16.94 13.33
CA ASN A 516 -26.20 -18.34 13.16
C ASN A 516 -25.44 -19.06 12.02
N GLN A 517 -25.57 -20.38 11.94
CA GLN A 517 -25.04 -21.16 10.82
C GLN A 517 -25.77 -20.78 9.53
N ASP A 518 -25.13 -19.96 8.71
CA ASP A 518 -25.46 -19.78 7.30
C ASP A 518 -24.76 -20.89 6.49
N GLU A 519 -25.45 -21.47 5.51
CA GLU A 519 -24.96 -22.65 4.76
C GLU A 519 -23.67 -22.40 3.95
N ASP A 520 -23.38 -21.16 3.60
CA ASP A 520 -22.19 -20.77 2.81
C ASP A 520 -20.99 -20.34 3.67
N PHE A 521 -21.10 -20.44 5.01
CA PHE A 521 -20.01 -20.10 5.93
C PHE A 521 -19.29 -21.33 6.47
N VAL A 522 -17.98 -21.35 6.24
CA VAL A 522 -17.07 -22.28 6.91
C VAL A 522 -16.47 -21.59 8.14
N ARG A 523 -16.74 -22.15 9.32
CA ARG A 523 -16.14 -21.69 10.57
C ARG A 523 -14.74 -22.28 10.75
N VAL A 524 -13.75 -21.42 10.87
CA VAL A 524 -12.34 -21.78 11.06
C VAL A 524 -11.86 -21.38 12.45
N GLU A 525 -10.85 -22.10 12.93
CA GLU A 525 -10.25 -21.84 14.23
C GLU A 525 -9.24 -20.71 14.11
N VAL A 526 -9.59 -19.55 14.66
CA VAL A 526 -8.69 -18.41 14.78
C VAL A 526 -7.98 -18.52 16.14
N PRO A 527 -6.64 -18.56 16.17
CA PRO A 527 -5.90 -18.58 17.43
C PRO A 527 -6.28 -17.40 18.32
N GLN A 528 -6.32 -17.61 19.65
CA GLN A 528 -6.66 -16.54 20.60
C GLN A 528 -5.72 -15.35 20.42
N GLN A 529 -6.31 -14.17 20.25
CA GLN A 529 -5.58 -12.93 20.02
C GLN A 529 -5.44 -12.14 21.32
N ARG A 530 -4.42 -11.26 21.36
CA ARG A 530 -4.21 -10.34 22.49
C ARG A 530 -5.41 -9.42 22.75
N LEU A 531 -6.03 -8.94 21.67
CA LEU A 531 -7.24 -8.12 21.76
C LEU A 531 -8.47 -9.04 21.74
N PRO A 532 -9.49 -8.77 22.56
CA PRO A 532 -10.73 -9.54 22.52
C PRO A 532 -11.43 -9.32 21.18
N ARG A 533 -12.19 -10.33 20.74
CA ARG A 533 -12.95 -10.31 19.48
C ARG A 533 -13.83 -9.07 19.29
N THR A 534 -14.37 -8.55 20.40
CA THR A 534 -15.25 -7.36 20.43
C THR A 534 -14.50 -6.04 20.22
N HIS A 535 -13.17 -6.03 20.25
CA HIS A 535 -12.36 -4.83 20.05
C HIS A 535 -12.36 -4.42 18.56
N GLY A 536 -12.55 -3.12 18.25
CA GLY A 536 -12.60 -2.63 16.87
C GLY A 536 -11.33 -2.90 16.04
N GLN A 537 -10.18 -2.98 16.71
CA GLN A 537 -8.89 -3.33 16.10
C GLN A 537 -8.55 -4.84 16.14
N TRP A 538 -9.49 -5.69 16.54
CA TRP A 538 -9.26 -7.14 16.52
C TRP A 538 -8.93 -7.59 15.10
N LEU A 539 -7.72 -8.12 14.90
CA LEU A 539 -7.15 -8.53 13.60
C LEU A 539 -6.95 -7.40 12.57
N TYR A 540 -6.89 -6.14 12.98
CA TYR A 540 -6.54 -5.03 12.08
C TYR A 540 -5.14 -5.25 11.47
N HIS A 541 -5.02 -5.17 10.13
CA HIS A 541 -3.83 -5.54 9.34
C HIS A 541 -3.29 -6.97 9.58
N ARG A 542 -4.15 -7.89 10.03
CA ARG A 542 -3.79 -9.28 10.37
C ARG A 542 -4.80 -10.28 9.81
N ASN A 543 -5.35 -10.00 8.63
CA ASN A 543 -6.30 -10.87 7.92
C ASN A 543 -5.74 -12.28 7.65
N MET A 544 -4.42 -12.44 7.52
CA MET A 544 -3.82 -13.76 7.35
C MET A 544 -4.03 -14.67 8.57
N VAL A 545 -4.25 -14.14 9.76
CA VAL A 545 -4.63 -14.97 10.93
C VAL A 545 -5.91 -15.76 10.65
N GLY A 546 -6.86 -15.17 9.92
CA GLY A 546 -8.09 -15.82 9.48
C GLY A 546 -7.94 -16.62 8.18
N LEU A 547 -7.14 -16.12 7.23
CA LEU A 547 -6.93 -16.79 5.94
C LEU A 547 -6.07 -18.05 6.05
N MET A 548 -5.13 -18.13 7.00
CA MET A 548 -4.30 -19.33 7.17
C MET A 548 -5.13 -20.60 7.45
N PRO A 549 -6.03 -20.63 8.45
CA PRO A 549 -6.89 -21.80 8.66
C PRO A 549 -7.97 -21.96 7.56
N ALA A 550 -8.36 -20.87 6.86
CA ALA A 550 -9.22 -20.97 5.67
C ALA A 550 -8.52 -21.74 4.53
N TRP A 551 -7.26 -21.42 4.24
CA TRP A 551 -6.44 -22.16 3.29
C TRP A 551 -6.25 -23.61 3.71
N GLU A 552 -6.01 -23.87 4.99
CA GLU A 552 -5.91 -25.24 5.48
C GLU A 552 -7.20 -26.04 5.18
N HIS A 553 -8.37 -25.44 5.39
CA HIS A 553 -9.65 -26.06 5.02
C HIS A 553 -9.77 -26.30 3.52
N LEU A 554 -9.49 -25.28 2.69
CA LEU A 554 -9.56 -25.37 1.22
C LEU A 554 -8.68 -26.50 0.66
N LEU A 555 -7.46 -26.64 1.19
CA LEU A 555 -6.48 -27.62 0.74
C LEU A 555 -6.76 -29.03 1.26
N LYS A 556 -7.25 -29.18 2.50
CA LYS A 556 -7.59 -30.49 3.10
C LYS A 556 -8.90 -31.06 2.57
N SER A 557 -9.90 -30.22 2.33
CA SER A 557 -11.22 -30.64 1.80
C SER A 557 -11.18 -31.02 0.31
N GLY A 558 -10.12 -30.62 -0.41
CA GLY A 558 -10.02 -30.80 -1.85
C GLY A 558 -10.94 -29.88 -2.67
N VAL A 559 -11.66 -28.96 -2.03
CA VAL A 559 -12.56 -28.01 -2.72
C VAL A 559 -11.79 -27.15 -3.71
N ALA A 560 -10.62 -26.64 -3.31
CA ALA A 560 -9.79 -25.78 -4.15
C ALA A 560 -9.36 -26.45 -5.48
N GLU A 561 -9.14 -27.76 -5.47
CA GLU A 561 -8.64 -28.50 -6.64
C GLU A 561 -9.73 -28.73 -7.70
N LYS A 562 -11.01 -28.58 -7.34
CA LYS A 562 -12.15 -28.72 -8.26
C LYS A 562 -12.25 -27.58 -9.27
N TYR A 563 -11.59 -26.46 -9.01
CA TYR A 563 -11.66 -25.24 -9.83
C TYR A 563 -10.34 -24.98 -10.54
N ASP A 564 -10.38 -24.29 -11.68
CA ASP A 564 -9.18 -23.92 -12.44
C ASP A 564 -8.47 -22.73 -11.80
N TRP A 565 -9.27 -21.81 -11.22
CA TRP A 565 -8.81 -20.60 -10.54
C TRP A 565 -9.54 -20.39 -9.23
N LEU A 566 -8.84 -19.78 -8.28
CA LEU A 566 -9.39 -19.28 -7.02
C LEU A 566 -9.16 -17.79 -6.95
N LEU A 567 -10.15 -17.02 -6.51
CA LEU A 567 -10.03 -15.59 -6.25
C LEU A 567 -10.29 -15.32 -4.77
N ASN A 568 -9.32 -14.68 -4.12
CA ASN A 568 -9.47 -14.16 -2.77
C ASN A 568 -9.63 -12.64 -2.82
N SER A 569 -10.72 -12.12 -2.26
CA SER A 569 -10.90 -10.68 -2.03
C SER A 569 -11.49 -10.40 -0.65
N GLU A 570 -11.36 -9.16 -0.19
CA GLU A 570 -11.99 -8.68 1.04
C GLU A 570 -13.43 -8.22 0.80
N LEU A 571 -14.12 -7.83 1.87
CA LEU A 571 -15.54 -7.44 1.81
C LEU A 571 -15.78 -6.05 1.22
N ASP A 572 -14.76 -5.20 1.19
CA ASP A 572 -14.77 -3.86 0.59
C ASP A 572 -14.46 -3.88 -0.91
N HIS A 573 -14.50 -5.07 -1.52
CA HIS A 573 -14.34 -5.25 -2.95
C HIS A 573 -15.69 -5.49 -3.61
N PHE A 574 -16.01 -4.68 -4.62
CA PHE A 574 -16.94 -5.12 -5.66
C PHE A 574 -16.25 -6.11 -6.59
N LEU A 575 -16.94 -7.20 -6.96
CA LEU A 575 -16.48 -8.23 -7.87
C LEU A 575 -17.51 -8.49 -8.98
N SER A 576 -17.05 -8.52 -10.23
CA SER A 576 -17.77 -9.08 -11.39
C SER A 576 -17.08 -10.38 -11.87
N PRO A 577 -17.64 -11.56 -11.56
CA PRO A 577 -16.99 -12.84 -11.90
C PRO A 577 -16.77 -13.09 -13.39
N SER A 578 -17.68 -12.69 -14.28
CA SER A 578 -17.40 -12.83 -15.73
C SER A 578 -16.22 -11.99 -16.19
N ARG A 579 -16.17 -10.73 -15.78
CA ARG A 579 -15.04 -9.84 -16.07
C ARG A 579 -13.75 -10.39 -15.46
N ALA A 580 -13.83 -11.06 -14.31
CA ALA A 580 -12.67 -11.72 -13.71
C ALA A 580 -12.15 -12.84 -14.64
N LYS A 581 -13.03 -13.73 -15.12
CA LYS A 581 -12.65 -14.78 -16.09
C LYS A 581 -12.09 -14.20 -17.40
N GLU A 582 -12.71 -13.14 -17.93
CA GLU A 582 -12.23 -12.46 -19.13
C GLU A 582 -10.84 -11.84 -18.93
N THR A 583 -10.62 -11.21 -17.77
CA THR A 583 -9.35 -10.60 -17.38
C THR A 583 -8.27 -11.67 -17.21
N ILE A 584 -8.55 -12.78 -16.51
CA ILE A 584 -7.63 -13.92 -16.41
C ILE A 584 -7.24 -14.43 -17.80
N ALA A 585 -8.22 -14.64 -18.68
CA ALA A 585 -7.96 -15.10 -20.05
C ALA A 585 -7.10 -14.10 -20.84
N ALA A 586 -7.30 -12.79 -20.64
CA ALA A 586 -6.48 -11.76 -21.26
C ALA A 586 -5.04 -11.73 -20.72
N TYR A 587 -4.83 -11.98 -19.42
CA TYR A 587 -3.50 -12.13 -18.82
C TYR A 587 -2.76 -13.33 -19.45
N LEU A 588 -3.42 -14.48 -19.57
CA LEU A 588 -2.84 -15.68 -20.19
C LEU A 588 -2.43 -15.42 -21.64
N ARG A 589 -3.32 -14.83 -22.46
CA ARG A 589 -2.98 -14.45 -23.85
C ARG A 589 -1.79 -13.48 -23.93
N ASN A 590 -1.67 -12.57 -22.95
CA ASN A 590 -0.53 -11.64 -22.88
C ASN A 590 0.78 -12.33 -22.49
N MET A 591 0.73 -13.34 -21.61
CA MET A 591 1.89 -14.17 -21.29
C MET A 591 2.30 -15.04 -22.49
N GLU A 592 1.34 -15.66 -23.17
CA GLU A 592 1.56 -16.43 -24.39
C GLU A 592 2.15 -15.59 -25.52
N ALA A 593 1.76 -14.32 -25.64
CA ALA A 593 2.37 -13.39 -26.62
C ALA A 593 3.75 -12.84 -26.17
N GLY A 594 4.11 -13.06 -24.90
CA GLY A 594 5.29 -12.51 -24.23
C GLY A 594 6.64 -13.12 -24.67
N SER A 595 7.65 -12.97 -23.82
CA SER A 595 8.98 -13.57 -24.03
C SER A 595 8.93 -15.11 -23.95
N LYS A 596 10.07 -15.79 -24.15
CA LYS A 596 10.13 -17.25 -23.95
C LYS A 596 9.83 -17.61 -22.49
N GLU A 597 10.27 -16.78 -21.57
CA GLU A 597 10.05 -16.90 -20.13
C GLU A 597 8.58 -16.72 -19.78
N ASP A 598 7.91 -15.70 -20.36
CA ASP A 598 6.46 -15.48 -20.16
C ASP A 598 5.65 -16.69 -20.65
N LYS A 599 5.96 -17.20 -21.85
CA LYS A 599 5.30 -18.36 -22.44
C LYS A 599 5.46 -19.60 -21.56
N ALA A 600 6.68 -19.89 -21.11
CA ALA A 600 6.94 -21.02 -20.23
C ALA A 600 6.23 -20.88 -18.87
N ALA A 601 6.03 -19.64 -18.42
CA ALA A 601 5.36 -19.33 -17.16
C ALA A 601 3.83 -19.43 -17.26
N ALA A 602 3.24 -19.26 -18.45
CA ALA A 602 1.79 -19.35 -18.68
C ALA A 602 1.22 -20.74 -18.35
N ASP A 603 2.03 -21.78 -18.51
CA ASP A 603 1.70 -23.16 -18.13
C ASP A 603 2.11 -23.51 -16.69
N GLY A 604 2.66 -22.57 -15.91
CA GLY A 604 3.20 -22.84 -14.57
C GLY A 604 2.23 -22.53 -13.43
N PRO A 605 2.70 -22.56 -12.17
CA PRO A 605 2.06 -21.89 -11.03
C PRO A 605 1.94 -20.38 -11.29
N ILE A 606 0.74 -19.82 -11.13
CA ILE A 606 0.46 -18.40 -11.37
C ILE A 606 -0.28 -17.78 -10.18
N LEU A 607 0.20 -16.62 -9.74
CA LEU A 607 -0.46 -15.70 -8.82
C LEU A 607 -0.75 -14.37 -9.52
N LEU A 608 -1.99 -14.10 -9.94
CA LEU A 608 -2.32 -12.77 -10.45
C LEU A 608 -2.45 -11.79 -9.29
N MET A 609 -1.73 -10.68 -9.36
CA MET A 609 -1.79 -9.60 -8.38
C MET A 609 -2.72 -8.51 -8.89
N TRP A 610 -3.93 -8.45 -8.33
CA TRP A 610 -4.96 -7.47 -8.66
C TRP A 610 -5.16 -6.52 -7.47
N GLY A 611 -4.08 -5.85 -7.08
CA GLY A 611 -4.08 -5.06 -5.86
C GLY A 611 -3.95 -5.93 -4.62
N ASN A 612 -4.91 -5.83 -3.71
CA ASN A 612 -5.06 -6.68 -2.53
C ASN A 612 -6.06 -7.84 -2.73
N ALA A 613 -6.57 -8.01 -3.95
CA ALA A 613 -7.19 -9.25 -4.36
C ALA A 613 -6.19 -10.13 -5.13
N PHE A 614 -6.25 -11.42 -4.89
CA PHE A 614 -5.27 -12.37 -5.39
C PHE A 614 -5.96 -13.53 -6.10
N VAL A 615 -5.46 -13.86 -7.29
CA VAL A 615 -6.00 -14.95 -8.10
C VAL A 615 -4.97 -16.05 -8.28
N PHE A 616 -5.34 -17.27 -7.89
CA PHE A 616 -4.46 -18.43 -7.82
C PHE A 616 -4.91 -19.45 -8.87
N ASN A 617 -4.02 -19.88 -9.76
CA ASN A 617 -4.36 -21.01 -10.62
C ASN A 617 -4.23 -22.34 -9.88
N ARG A 618 -4.87 -23.39 -10.42
CA ARG A 618 -4.83 -24.75 -9.85
C ARG A 618 -3.41 -25.25 -9.58
N LYS A 619 -2.46 -24.94 -10.47
CA LYS A 619 -1.05 -25.39 -10.32
C LYS A 619 -0.36 -24.75 -9.12
N LEU A 620 -0.63 -23.46 -8.84
CA LEU A 620 -0.14 -22.80 -7.64
C LEU A 620 -0.77 -23.40 -6.37
N VAL A 621 -2.07 -23.66 -6.39
CA VAL A 621 -2.78 -24.31 -5.27
C VAL A 621 -2.20 -25.70 -4.98
N GLN A 622 -1.91 -26.50 -6.01
CA GLN A 622 -1.26 -27.80 -5.86
C GLN A 622 0.14 -27.67 -5.23
N ALA A 623 0.96 -26.74 -5.72
CA ALA A 623 2.28 -26.48 -5.14
C ALA A 623 2.19 -26.01 -3.67
N MET A 624 1.19 -25.20 -3.33
CA MET A 624 0.91 -24.80 -1.94
C MET A 624 0.52 -26.00 -1.08
N LYS A 625 -0.33 -26.90 -1.59
CA LYS A 625 -0.76 -28.12 -0.89
C LYS A 625 0.41 -29.04 -0.58
N GLU A 626 1.27 -29.32 -1.55
CA GLU A 626 2.47 -30.16 -1.40
C GLU A 626 3.40 -29.61 -0.32
N ASN A 627 3.49 -28.28 -0.24
CA ASN A 627 4.35 -27.58 0.71
C ASN A 627 3.62 -27.12 1.99
N TRP A 628 2.35 -27.50 2.19
CA TRP A 628 1.51 -26.95 3.25
C TRP A 628 2.03 -27.26 4.65
N HIS A 629 2.68 -28.40 4.84
CA HIS A 629 3.34 -28.76 6.10
C HIS A 629 4.41 -27.73 6.55
N ARG A 630 4.94 -26.91 5.62
CA ARG A 630 5.85 -25.80 5.89
C ARG A 630 5.13 -24.45 5.85
N LEU A 631 4.32 -24.24 4.82
CA LEU A 631 3.64 -22.96 4.58
C LEU A 631 2.53 -22.67 5.60
N GLY A 632 1.79 -23.71 5.99
CA GLY A 632 0.67 -23.65 6.93
C GLY A 632 1.05 -23.45 8.40
N LYS A 633 2.35 -23.38 8.72
CA LYS A 633 2.78 -23.17 10.12
C LYS A 633 2.57 -21.71 10.52
N VAL A 634 1.94 -21.49 11.67
CA VAL A 634 1.66 -20.16 12.24
C VAL A 634 2.34 -19.98 13.60
N ALA A 635 2.53 -18.73 14.03
CA ALA A 635 3.04 -18.45 15.37
C ALA A 635 2.04 -18.91 16.45
N GLY A 636 2.52 -19.70 17.42
CA GLY A 636 1.73 -20.20 18.55
C GLY A 636 1.53 -19.15 19.64
N ALA A 637 0.62 -19.43 20.58
CA ALA A 637 0.28 -18.56 21.71
C ALA A 637 1.29 -18.64 22.88
N ASP A 638 2.24 -19.58 22.81
CA ASP A 638 3.01 -20.11 23.94
C ASP A 638 3.96 -19.11 24.64
N ASN A 639 4.04 -17.85 24.20
CA ASN A 639 4.86 -16.80 24.82
C ASN A 639 4.18 -15.42 24.76
N GLU A 640 3.09 -15.24 25.51
CA GLU A 640 2.30 -13.99 25.59
C GLU A 640 3.14 -12.73 25.92
N THR A 641 4.25 -12.88 26.65
CA THR A 641 5.12 -11.76 27.06
C THR A 641 6.25 -11.46 26.08
N SER A 642 6.45 -12.30 25.07
CA SER A 642 7.52 -12.12 24.09
C SER A 642 7.05 -11.31 22.88
N LYS A 643 7.98 -10.78 22.09
CA LYS A 643 7.68 -10.19 20.78
C LYS A 643 6.93 -11.18 19.86
N GLU A 644 7.01 -12.49 20.11
CA GLU A 644 6.34 -13.54 19.34
C GLU A 644 4.85 -13.65 19.70
N GLY A 645 4.44 -13.27 20.92
CA GLY A 645 3.04 -13.19 21.32
C GLY A 645 2.23 -12.13 20.54
N ARG A 646 2.91 -11.20 19.85
CA ARG A 646 2.26 -10.25 18.92
C ARG A 646 1.93 -10.86 17.56
N ALA A 647 2.65 -11.92 17.18
CA ALA A 647 2.51 -12.58 15.88
C ALA A 647 1.55 -13.78 15.88
N VAL A 648 0.80 -14.02 16.97
CA VAL A 648 -0.04 -15.23 17.13
C VAL A 648 -0.98 -15.42 15.95
N GLY A 649 -0.84 -16.54 15.24
CA GLY A 649 -1.60 -16.86 14.02
C GLY A 649 -1.02 -16.33 12.71
N CYS A 650 -0.01 -15.46 12.73
CA CYS A 650 0.68 -15.02 11.51
C CYS A 650 1.60 -16.15 10.98
N PRO A 651 1.81 -16.25 9.65
CA PRO A 651 2.61 -17.32 9.06
C PRO A 651 4.08 -17.29 9.50
N LEU A 652 4.65 -18.41 9.94
CA LEU A 652 6.02 -18.47 10.46
C LEU A 652 7.08 -18.14 9.42
N PHE A 653 6.81 -18.36 8.13
CA PHE A 653 7.74 -17.99 7.06
C PHE A 653 7.94 -16.47 6.90
N MET A 654 7.11 -15.66 7.58
CA MET A 654 7.27 -14.21 7.66
C MET A 654 8.13 -13.74 8.83
N LYS A 655 8.58 -14.66 9.71
CA LYS A 655 9.41 -14.31 10.86
C LYS A 655 10.66 -13.52 10.44
N GLY A 656 10.78 -12.30 10.97
CA GLY A 656 11.90 -11.39 10.69
C GLY A 656 11.74 -10.49 9.45
N ARG A 657 10.55 -10.43 8.84
CA ARG A 657 10.22 -9.51 7.74
C ARG A 657 9.52 -8.24 8.24
N SER A 658 9.33 -7.25 7.38
CA SER A 658 8.88 -5.88 7.72
C SER A 658 7.60 -5.81 8.57
N GLU A 659 6.60 -6.65 8.28
CA GLU A 659 5.35 -6.68 9.05
C GLU A 659 5.43 -7.51 10.34
N TRP A 660 6.44 -8.37 10.48
CA TRP A 660 6.54 -9.24 11.66
C TRP A 660 7.14 -8.51 12.86
N PRO A 661 6.58 -8.65 14.09
CA PRO A 661 5.48 -9.53 14.49
C PRO A 661 4.11 -8.85 14.55
N ASP A 662 4.01 -7.57 14.16
CA ASP A 662 2.88 -6.71 14.51
C ASP A 662 1.72 -6.80 13.51
N SER A 663 2.03 -7.13 12.26
CA SER A 663 1.08 -7.26 11.16
C SER A 663 1.32 -8.56 10.39
N CYS A 664 0.29 -8.98 9.65
CA CYS A 664 0.39 -10.04 8.67
C CYS A 664 -0.74 -9.87 7.66
N SER A 665 -0.61 -8.82 6.86
CA SER A 665 -1.56 -8.51 5.80
C SER A 665 -1.34 -9.46 4.61
N GLN A 666 -2.43 -9.82 3.94
CA GLN A 666 -2.36 -10.62 2.72
C GLN A 666 -1.56 -9.90 1.60
N ASP A 667 -1.59 -8.56 1.62
CA ASP A 667 -0.96 -7.65 0.65
C ASP A 667 0.56 -7.79 0.64
N ILE A 668 1.14 -8.12 1.78
CA ILE A 668 2.56 -8.42 1.90
C ILE A 668 2.82 -9.92 1.80
N ILE A 669 1.92 -10.74 2.36
CA ILE A 669 2.16 -12.17 2.50
C ILE A 669 2.06 -12.92 1.18
N TYR A 670 1.06 -12.68 0.34
CA TYR A 670 0.95 -13.40 -0.94
C TYR A 670 2.06 -13.03 -1.93
N PRO A 671 2.44 -11.75 -2.10
CA PRO A 671 3.63 -11.42 -2.91
C PRO A 671 4.90 -12.04 -2.33
N ALA A 672 5.09 -12.00 -1.01
CA ALA A 672 6.24 -12.64 -0.38
C ALA A 672 6.23 -14.16 -0.61
N LEU A 673 5.08 -14.81 -0.55
CA LEU A 673 4.91 -16.24 -0.81
C LEU A 673 5.40 -16.59 -2.21
N ALA A 674 4.93 -15.88 -3.24
CA ALA A 674 5.30 -16.13 -4.63
C ALA A 674 6.76 -15.76 -4.96
N MET A 675 7.25 -14.63 -4.44
CA MET A 675 8.57 -14.08 -4.81
C MET A 675 9.72 -14.64 -3.98
N ASN A 676 9.48 -14.95 -2.70
CA ASN A 676 10.57 -15.20 -1.73
C ASN A 676 10.50 -16.56 -1.03
N ILE A 677 9.32 -17.19 -0.95
CA ILE A 677 9.13 -18.40 -0.15
C ILE A 677 9.04 -19.64 -1.03
N LEU A 678 8.25 -19.61 -2.10
CA LEU A 678 8.11 -20.72 -3.04
C LEU A 678 9.37 -20.95 -3.92
N PRO A 679 10.12 -19.92 -4.37
CA PRO A 679 11.31 -20.16 -5.20
C PRO A 679 12.44 -20.93 -4.47
N PRO A 680 12.73 -20.70 -3.17
CA PRO A 680 13.62 -21.57 -2.39
C PRO A 680 13.14 -23.02 -2.28
N LEU A 681 11.85 -23.29 -2.53
CA LEU A 681 11.27 -24.63 -2.62
C LEU A 681 11.31 -25.19 -4.05
N GLN A 682 12.06 -24.55 -4.95
CA GLN A 682 12.17 -24.87 -6.38
C GLN A 682 10.85 -24.75 -7.14
N VAL A 683 9.88 -24.00 -6.60
CA VAL A 683 8.62 -23.68 -7.26
C VAL A 683 8.74 -22.32 -7.91
N LYS A 684 8.87 -22.28 -9.24
CA LYS A 684 8.86 -21.03 -10.01
C LYS A 684 7.42 -20.57 -10.22
N VAL A 685 7.08 -19.43 -9.62
CA VAL A 685 5.74 -18.82 -9.72
C VAL A 685 5.79 -17.64 -10.67
N ALA A 686 4.86 -17.59 -11.62
CA ALA A 686 4.60 -16.37 -12.40
C ALA A 686 3.67 -15.46 -11.60
N PHE A 687 3.98 -14.17 -11.53
CA PHE A 687 3.14 -13.21 -10.81
C PHE A 687 2.81 -11.98 -11.67
N PRO A 688 2.10 -12.14 -12.80
CA PRO A 688 1.71 -10.99 -13.61
C PRO A 688 0.70 -10.11 -12.86
N GLY A 689 0.73 -8.80 -13.15
CA GLY A 689 -0.06 -7.79 -12.43
C GLY A 689 0.83 -6.91 -11.56
N ALA A 690 0.22 -6.20 -10.63
CA ALA A 690 0.90 -5.28 -9.73
C ALA A 690 0.30 -5.37 -8.33
N SER A 691 1.16 -5.21 -7.31
CA SER A 691 0.73 -4.95 -5.95
C SER A 691 0.14 -3.53 -5.88
N GLY A 692 -1.07 -3.40 -5.36
CA GLY A 692 -1.86 -2.16 -5.36
C GLY A 692 -2.84 -2.02 -6.54
N CYS A 693 -4.06 -1.58 -6.24
CA CYS A 693 -5.09 -1.32 -7.25
C CYS A 693 -4.73 -0.08 -8.09
N GLY A 694 -5.21 -0.03 -9.34
CA GLY A 694 -4.93 1.06 -10.27
C GLY A 694 -3.55 1.04 -10.93
N GLN A 695 -2.67 0.10 -10.55
CA GLN A 695 -1.30 0.06 -11.05
C GLN A 695 -1.19 -0.72 -12.38
N PRO A 696 -0.67 -0.09 -13.46
CA PRO A 696 -0.46 -0.79 -14.71
C PRO A 696 0.71 -1.78 -14.60
N ALA A 697 0.54 -2.97 -15.15
CA ALA A 697 1.59 -3.98 -15.23
C ALA A 697 1.92 -4.31 -16.68
N LYS A 698 3.16 -4.75 -16.94
CA LYS A 698 3.64 -5.12 -18.28
C LYS A 698 4.39 -6.44 -18.24
N ASN A 699 4.32 -7.21 -19.34
CA ASN A 699 5.13 -8.42 -19.51
C ASN A 699 6.59 -8.08 -19.92
N HIS A 700 7.44 -9.09 -20.11
CA HIS A 700 8.85 -8.90 -20.48
C HIS A 700 9.06 -8.29 -21.89
N LYS A 701 8.00 -8.18 -22.69
CA LYS A 701 7.97 -7.49 -23.99
C LYS A 701 7.33 -6.11 -23.92
N ASN A 702 7.12 -5.56 -22.72
CA ASN A 702 6.51 -4.25 -22.50
C ASN A 702 5.04 -4.17 -22.97
N LYS A 703 4.36 -5.32 -23.14
CA LYS A 703 2.91 -5.36 -23.43
C LYS A 703 2.15 -5.21 -22.12
N GLU A 704 1.23 -4.26 -22.08
CA GLU A 704 0.40 -3.99 -20.91
C GLU A 704 -0.60 -5.12 -20.65
N TYR A 705 -0.68 -5.53 -19.38
CA TYR A 705 -1.78 -6.34 -18.87
C TYR A 705 -3.01 -5.46 -18.65
N PRO A 706 -4.24 -6.00 -18.85
CA PRO A 706 -5.43 -5.27 -18.47
C PRO A 706 -5.42 -5.00 -16.95
N LEU A 707 -6.02 -3.89 -16.54
CA LEU A 707 -6.11 -3.54 -15.13
C LEU A 707 -6.99 -4.55 -14.38
N GLY A 708 -6.45 -5.18 -13.35
CA GLY A 708 -7.16 -6.21 -12.57
C GLY A 708 -7.99 -5.64 -11.41
N CYS A 709 -7.65 -4.46 -10.92
CA CYS A 709 -8.37 -3.79 -9.85
C CYS A 709 -8.27 -2.28 -10.00
N TRP A 710 -9.35 -1.56 -9.68
CA TRP A 710 -9.38 -0.11 -9.61
C TRP A 710 -9.54 0.37 -8.16
N GLU A 711 -8.84 1.45 -7.80
CA GLU A 711 -8.71 1.94 -6.42
C GLU A 711 -9.63 3.15 -6.17
N MET A 712 -10.63 3.00 -5.29
CA MET A 712 -11.54 4.10 -4.94
C MET A 712 -10.87 5.21 -4.14
N GLN A 713 -9.83 4.93 -3.36
CA GLN A 713 -9.07 5.99 -2.68
C GLN A 713 -8.36 6.93 -3.67
N GLN A 714 -8.07 6.45 -4.88
CA GLN A 714 -7.50 7.26 -5.97
C GLN A 714 -8.58 7.96 -6.81
N ASN A 715 -9.85 7.90 -6.37
CA ASN A 715 -10.95 8.56 -7.05
C ASN A 715 -10.75 10.08 -7.08
N PRO A 716 -10.68 10.69 -8.27
CA PRO A 716 -10.48 12.12 -8.39
C PRO A 716 -11.73 12.95 -8.06
N ILE A 717 -12.91 12.32 -7.93
CA ILE A 717 -14.18 13.01 -7.65
C ILE A 717 -14.39 13.06 -6.13
N ASN A 718 -13.97 14.15 -5.49
CA ASN A 718 -14.28 14.50 -4.09
C ASN A 718 -13.81 13.50 -3.01
N GLY A 719 -12.72 12.75 -3.25
CA GLY A 719 -12.06 11.89 -2.25
C GLY A 719 -12.91 10.74 -1.69
N GLU A 720 -12.53 10.20 -0.53
CA GLU A 720 -13.14 9.06 0.21
C GLU A 720 -14.55 9.34 0.79
N SER A 721 -15.35 10.19 0.14
CA SER A 721 -16.73 10.44 0.55
C SER A 721 -17.68 9.53 -0.22
N GLU A 722 -18.68 8.92 0.43
CA GLU A 722 -19.70 8.08 -0.23
C GLU A 722 -20.32 8.78 -1.47
N HIS A 723 -20.52 10.10 -1.42
CA HIS A 723 -20.99 10.87 -2.58
C HIS A 723 -19.98 10.89 -3.74
N GLY A 724 -18.69 11.10 -3.43
CA GLY A 724 -17.61 11.04 -4.40
C GLY A 724 -17.44 9.65 -5.00
N GLU A 725 -17.50 8.61 -4.18
CA GLU A 725 -17.34 7.20 -4.57
C GLU A 725 -18.51 6.73 -5.45
N THR A 726 -19.75 7.04 -5.06
CA THR A 726 -20.92 6.75 -5.89
C THR A 726 -20.93 7.54 -7.21
N ALA A 727 -20.38 8.76 -7.24
CA ALA A 727 -20.18 9.51 -8.48
C ALA A 727 -19.11 8.85 -9.37
N ALA A 728 -18.03 8.33 -8.79
CA ALA A 728 -17.00 7.59 -9.51
C ALA A 728 -17.55 6.31 -10.14
N ILE A 729 -18.38 5.55 -9.40
CA ILE A 729 -19.05 4.35 -9.91
C ILE A 729 -19.93 4.69 -11.11
N LYS A 730 -20.71 5.77 -11.02
CA LYS A 730 -21.54 6.24 -12.15
C LYS A 730 -20.68 6.63 -13.35
N GLU A 731 -19.53 7.24 -13.10
CA GLU A 731 -18.60 7.64 -14.16
C GLU A 731 -17.93 6.43 -14.82
N LEU A 732 -17.47 5.45 -14.05
CA LEU A 732 -16.99 4.16 -14.57
C LEU A 732 -18.07 3.48 -15.42
N ALA A 733 -19.32 3.51 -14.96
CA ALA A 733 -20.43 2.93 -15.71
C ALA A 733 -20.72 3.68 -17.00
N GLN A 734 -20.66 5.01 -16.97
CA GLN A 734 -20.80 5.84 -18.17
C GLN A 734 -19.66 5.54 -19.17
N MET A 735 -18.44 5.30 -18.71
CA MET A 735 -17.31 4.94 -19.57
C MET A 735 -17.54 3.65 -20.34
N THR A 736 -18.25 2.66 -19.76
CA THR A 736 -18.54 1.39 -20.46
C THR A 736 -19.37 1.55 -21.72
N ARG A 737 -20.09 2.67 -21.88
CA ARG A 737 -20.94 2.94 -23.05
C ARG A 737 -20.15 3.35 -24.28
N PHE A 738 -18.91 3.80 -24.11
CA PHE A 738 -18.04 4.21 -25.21
C PHE A 738 -17.23 3.01 -25.72
N LYS A 739 -17.36 2.73 -27.02
CA LYS A 739 -16.58 1.67 -27.69
C LYS A 739 -15.14 2.12 -27.95
N GLU A 740 -14.98 3.38 -28.36
CA GLU A 740 -13.70 3.96 -28.73
C GLU A 740 -13.18 4.95 -27.70
N LYS A 741 -11.85 4.93 -27.51
CA LYS A 741 -11.16 5.83 -26.58
C LYS A 741 -11.32 7.31 -26.96
N ALA A 742 -11.42 7.62 -28.25
CA ALA A 742 -11.61 8.98 -28.74
C ALA A 742 -12.97 9.58 -28.32
N ASP A 743 -14.02 8.76 -28.31
CA ASP A 743 -15.36 9.19 -27.90
C ASP A 743 -15.41 9.49 -26.41
N ALA A 744 -14.80 8.62 -25.59
CA ALA A 744 -14.67 8.84 -24.15
C ALA A 744 -13.89 10.12 -23.84
N LEU A 745 -12.78 10.38 -24.55
CA LEU A 745 -12.01 11.63 -24.40
C LEU A 745 -12.83 12.87 -24.77
N THR A 746 -13.66 12.78 -25.81
CA THR A 746 -14.56 13.87 -26.21
C THR A 746 -15.60 14.15 -25.13
N TYR A 747 -16.21 13.10 -24.60
CA TYR A 747 -17.14 13.19 -23.47
C TYR A 747 -16.48 13.82 -22.23
N CYS A 748 -15.30 13.33 -21.83
CA CYS A 748 -14.59 13.85 -20.67
C CYS A 748 -14.25 15.33 -20.82
N LYS A 749 -13.78 15.76 -22.00
CA LYS A 749 -13.45 17.18 -22.27
C LYS A 749 -14.68 18.10 -22.13
N ALA A 750 -15.86 17.60 -22.50
CA ALA A 750 -17.12 18.33 -22.35
C ALA A 750 -17.75 18.19 -20.95
N HIS A 751 -17.18 17.34 -20.08
CA HIS A 751 -17.73 17.05 -18.77
C HIS A 751 -17.66 18.28 -17.86
N ARG A 752 -18.67 18.49 -17.00
CA ARG A 752 -18.73 19.67 -16.12
C ARG A 752 -17.75 19.62 -14.94
N LEU A 753 -17.37 18.41 -14.51
CA LEU A 753 -16.43 18.21 -13.41
C LEU A 753 -14.99 18.15 -13.93
N GLU A 754 -14.16 19.07 -13.46
CA GLU A 754 -12.72 19.15 -13.81
C GLU A 754 -11.98 17.85 -13.44
N ALA A 755 -12.37 17.20 -12.33
CA ALA A 755 -11.83 15.90 -11.92
C ALA A 755 -11.93 14.83 -13.01
N VAL A 756 -13.08 14.75 -13.69
CA VAL A 756 -13.33 13.82 -14.80
C VAL A 756 -12.52 14.23 -16.03
N GLN A 757 -12.48 15.53 -16.36
CA GLN A 757 -11.67 16.04 -17.47
C GLN A 757 -10.19 15.63 -17.32
N LYS A 758 -9.61 15.86 -16.13
CA LYS A 758 -8.19 15.60 -15.83
C LYS A 758 -7.85 14.11 -15.74
N ASN A 759 -8.79 13.29 -15.28
CA ASN A 759 -8.54 11.87 -15.00
C ASN A 759 -9.31 10.93 -15.94
N CYS A 760 -9.75 11.43 -17.09
CA CYS A 760 -10.51 10.66 -18.08
C CYS A 760 -9.91 9.27 -18.36
N MET A 761 -8.58 9.22 -18.52
CA MET A 761 -7.90 7.96 -18.82
C MET A 761 -7.94 6.96 -17.67
N LYS A 762 -7.94 7.41 -16.42
CA LYS A 762 -8.11 6.52 -15.27
C LYS A 762 -9.50 5.89 -15.25
N PHE A 763 -10.54 6.67 -15.55
CA PHE A 763 -11.91 6.14 -15.65
C PHE A 763 -12.08 5.22 -16.85
N TRP A 764 -11.48 5.58 -17.99
CA TRP A 764 -11.46 4.72 -19.16
C TRP A 764 -10.81 3.38 -18.83
N ASP A 765 -9.60 3.37 -18.27
CA ASP A 765 -8.88 2.13 -17.95
C ASP A 765 -9.60 1.32 -16.85
N GLY A 766 -10.29 2.00 -15.92
CA GLY A 766 -11.09 1.40 -14.86
C GLY A 766 -12.42 0.79 -15.28
N ARG A 767 -13.00 1.17 -16.43
CA ARG A 767 -14.41 0.84 -16.76
C ARG A 767 -14.73 -0.67 -16.83
N ASN A 768 -13.72 -1.49 -17.16
CA ASN A 768 -13.85 -2.92 -17.40
C ASN A 768 -13.11 -3.77 -16.36
N VAL A 769 -12.67 -3.18 -15.25
CA VAL A 769 -11.99 -3.96 -14.21
C VAL A 769 -12.96 -5.00 -13.61
N PRO A 770 -12.45 -6.17 -13.21
CA PRO A 770 -13.26 -7.16 -12.50
C PRO A 770 -13.46 -6.79 -11.03
N LEU A 771 -12.60 -5.93 -10.47
CA LEU A 771 -12.61 -5.52 -9.07
C LEU A 771 -12.55 -4.01 -8.91
N ILE A 772 -13.36 -3.49 -7.99
CA ILE A 772 -13.25 -2.13 -7.47
C ILE A 772 -13.03 -2.27 -5.97
N HIS A 773 -11.94 -1.69 -5.48
CA HIS A 773 -11.50 -1.76 -4.10
C HIS A 773 -11.88 -0.49 -3.33
N HIS A 774 -11.95 -0.59 -1.99
CA HIS A 774 -12.37 0.47 -1.07
C HIS A 774 -13.83 0.93 -1.26
N LEU A 775 -14.76 -0.02 -1.38
CA LEU A 775 -16.17 0.26 -1.19
C LEU A 775 -16.51 0.08 0.29
N HIS A 776 -16.78 1.18 0.98
CA HIS A 776 -16.96 1.22 2.42
C HIS A 776 -18.43 1.13 2.85
N THR A 777 -19.38 1.27 1.92
CA THR A 777 -20.81 1.28 2.21
C THR A 777 -21.62 0.29 1.37
N VAL A 778 -22.76 -0.14 1.93
CA VAL A 778 -23.70 -1.03 1.23
C VAL A 778 -24.25 -0.38 -0.04
N SER A 779 -24.52 0.92 0.00
CA SER A 779 -25.03 1.71 -1.13
C SER A 779 -24.05 1.73 -2.30
N GLU A 780 -22.74 1.85 -2.05
CA GLU A 780 -21.71 1.71 -3.08
C GLU A 780 -21.72 0.32 -3.72
N HIS A 781 -21.75 -0.76 -2.92
CA HIS A 781 -21.79 -2.13 -3.45
C HIS A 781 -23.04 -2.37 -4.30
N VAL A 782 -24.21 -1.92 -3.83
CA VAL A 782 -25.47 -2.02 -4.58
C VAL A 782 -25.34 -1.26 -5.91
N LEU A 783 -24.84 -0.03 -5.89
CA LEU A 783 -24.70 0.79 -7.08
C LEU A 783 -23.72 0.20 -8.08
N ALA A 784 -22.56 -0.27 -7.63
CA ALA A 784 -21.56 -0.92 -8.47
C ALA A 784 -22.15 -2.18 -9.12
N ARG A 785 -22.84 -3.03 -8.34
CA ARG A 785 -23.56 -4.18 -8.89
C ARG A 785 -24.60 -3.77 -9.93
N THR A 786 -25.43 -2.77 -9.64
CA THR A 786 -26.49 -2.36 -10.57
C THR A 786 -25.95 -1.78 -11.89
N LEU A 787 -24.83 -1.06 -11.85
CA LEU A 787 -24.35 -0.31 -13.01
C LEU A 787 -23.19 -0.97 -13.77
N LEU A 788 -22.41 -1.82 -13.10
CA LEU A 788 -21.17 -2.38 -13.65
C LEU A 788 -21.21 -3.90 -13.76
N ASP A 789 -22.08 -4.56 -13.00
CA ASP A 789 -22.22 -6.00 -13.11
C ASP A 789 -23.10 -6.34 -14.33
N ASN A 790 -22.46 -6.93 -15.34
CA ASN A 790 -23.15 -7.39 -16.54
C ASN A 790 -23.61 -8.85 -16.41
N ASP A 791 -23.37 -9.48 -15.26
CA ASP A 791 -23.71 -10.88 -15.04
C ASP A 791 -25.19 -11.04 -14.72
N PRO A 792 -25.93 -11.90 -15.45
CA PRO A 792 -27.30 -12.20 -15.09
C PRO A 792 -27.33 -12.76 -13.67
N ASP A 793 -28.31 -12.33 -12.88
CA ASP A 793 -28.51 -12.91 -11.56
C ASP A 793 -28.79 -14.42 -11.72
N PRO A 794 -28.18 -15.29 -10.89
CA PRO A 794 -28.42 -16.73 -10.98
C PRO A 794 -29.91 -17.00 -10.74
N GLN A 795 -30.53 -17.72 -11.70
CA GLN A 795 -31.97 -18.05 -11.67
C GLN A 795 -32.32 -19.00 -10.52
#